data_AF-A0A7C7EZT7-F1
#
_entry.id   AF-A0A7C7EZT7-F1
#
_cell.length_a   1.000
_cell.length_b   1.000
_cell.length_c   1.000
_cell.angle_alpha   90.00
_cell.angle_beta   90.00
_cell.angle_gamma   90.00
#
_symmetry.space_group_name_H-M   'P 1'
#
loop_
_entity.id
_entity.type
_entity.pdbx_description
1 polymer ?
#
loop_
_entity_poly.entity_id
_entity_poly.type
_entity_poly.pdbx_seq_one_letter_code
_entity_poly.pdbx_strand_id
1 'polypeptide(L)'
;MNELRDLNLLLYDGALEYYQDYMVDSLWNSFYLYYPFLSGAYVDVCFEVLDAVNSIREAISIIDVTTIFYTADRHINDLLLAYLADELIAELAKGCDYYLMTAVDVSEDEIMALYEKYVAGFGSATEMWDMLILRDQMYQEFDNIPIDALKAMKYNNLKDLYETFAEKVKTAKDTAIVDMEEAYQDGVDAILAAANYEELIIAYYAALDAIDNAYQIDTDKLALQALIQCQIPCVYMWSNQVYNLFDTNNYIQQTVALRVFNEFIEQLQTAQSQIEFYEMFDEFQLMLTRMEFQFDYSEFPDYILVVLGYLDDNYWRLMGNYYGKLPEVFEAEYTAVVERIAESTDYLEVLYEGVCLVMYFNEVEAEIIRTEALDYLDNRYARLQSLVEDWTLAVLEAEYGKTKTLILSSYTRDDIYGYIEDFENRSFPFNELRLAISRALNELAAYYESMRPNLINAELMDNYYNAYSASINSADSIDNVDAMLSQALANLRNFARMDYDKFLLNYTRNIYLDITWYLEMTIKEAVSNYEKYMLTAARMQANELLENADTLEDLELIYNDWLDEVFNLEFVDIQPLDLQNALIDNVLLMLYWQYPNPIAPEFSTVYHDHTVNIRSKDDLKETYAAFVEAYFALKALIEKNYSDAKVPDMYAYWGEMRELVLDILEEYDAHFYAYLDILSEYPYALVADYLFYRVYYLADDIRNGRI
;
A
#
# COMPACT_ATOMS: atom_id res chain seq x y z
N MET A 1 -28.33 22.03 -67.05
CA MET A 1 -26.90 22.42 -66.98
C MET A 1 -26.57 23.05 -65.64
N ASN A 2 -27.26 24.11 -65.21
CA ASN A 2 -27.05 24.67 -63.86
C ASN A 2 -27.36 23.66 -62.74
N GLU A 3 -28.47 22.92 -62.83
CA GLU A 3 -28.80 21.86 -61.84
C GLU A 3 -27.77 20.72 -61.77
N LEU A 4 -27.12 20.38 -62.89
CA LEU A 4 -26.04 19.38 -62.92
C LEU A 4 -24.73 19.92 -62.34
N ARG A 5 -24.50 21.23 -62.45
CA ARG A 5 -23.38 21.93 -61.82
C ARG A 5 -23.60 22.04 -60.31
N ASP A 6 -24.81 22.38 -59.88
CA ASP A 6 -25.17 22.50 -58.46
C ASP A 6 -25.12 21.13 -57.76
N LEU A 7 -25.59 20.05 -58.42
CA LEU A 7 -25.45 18.68 -57.92
C LEU A 7 -23.98 18.24 -57.82
N ASN A 8 -23.14 18.62 -58.79
CA ASN A 8 -21.71 18.29 -58.78
C ASN A 8 -20.95 19.06 -57.69
N LEU A 9 -21.33 20.32 -57.42
CA LEU A 9 -20.81 21.08 -56.28
C LEU A 9 -21.22 20.46 -54.94
N LEU A 10 -22.49 20.04 -54.80
CA LEU A 10 -22.99 19.42 -53.57
C LEU A 10 -22.35 18.05 -53.29
N LEU A 11 -22.08 17.27 -54.34
CA LEU A 11 -21.34 16.01 -54.25
C LEU A 11 -19.86 16.24 -53.95
N TYR A 12 -19.27 17.33 -54.44
CA TYR A 12 -17.88 17.71 -54.15
C TYR A 12 -17.73 18.21 -52.71
N ASP A 13 -18.65 19.05 -52.23
CA ASP A 13 -18.64 19.58 -50.87
C ASP A 13 -18.82 18.45 -49.84
N GLY A 14 -19.77 17.53 -50.07
CA GLY A 14 -19.94 16.35 -49.21
C GLY A 14 -18.77 15.36 -49.27
N ALA A 15 -18.06 15.27 -50.41
CA ALA A 15 -16.84 14.47 -50.50
C ALA A 15 -15.63 15.13 -49.83
N LEU A 16 -15.58 16.47 -49.82
CA LEU A 16 -14.56 17.24 -49.12
C LEU A 16 -14.73 17.10 -47.61
N GLU A 17 -15.94 17.30 -47.08
CA GLU A 17 -16.27 17.15 -45.66
C GLU A 17 -15.92 15.75 -45.14
N TYR A 18 -16.36 14.70 -45.84
CA TYR A 18 -15.99 13.32 -45.49
C TYR A 18 -14.47 13.08 -45.51
N TYR A 19 -13.75 13.69 -46.46
CA TYR A 19 -12.30 13.55 -46.55
C TYR A 19 -11.58 14.35 -45.45
N GLN A 20 -12.10 15.50 -45.04
CA GLN A 20 -11.59 16.26 -43.90
C GLN A 20 -11.70 15.44 -42.62
N ASP A 21 -12.88 14.86 -42.34
CA ASP A 21 -13.11 14.02 -41.16
C ASP A 21 -12.18 12.80 -41.15
N TYR A 22 -12.08 12.08 -42.27
CA TYR A 22 -11.18 10.92 -42.38
C TYR A 22 -9.71 11.27 -42.12
N MET A 23 -9.24 12.42 -42.60
CA MET A 23 -7.86 12.84 -42.42
C MET A 23 -7.59 13.37 -41.00
N VAL A 24 -8.58 14.01 -40.36
CA VAL A 24 -8.53 14.35 -38.93
C VAL A 24 -8.42 13.09 -38.08
N ASP A 25 -9.27 12.09 -38.32
CA ASP A 25 -9.21 10.80 -37.62
C ASP A 25 -7.87 10.10 -37.84
N SER A 26 -7.33 10.17 -39.07
CA SER A 26 -6.03 9.56 -39.39
C SER A 26 -4.87 10.25 -38.68
N LEU A 27 -4.95 11.57 -38.49
CA LEU A 27 -3.94 12.35 -37.76
C LEU A 27 -3.97 12.01 -36.27
N TRP A 28 -5.17 11.93 -35.68
CA TRP A 28 -5.35 11.49 -34.29
C TRP A 28 -4.92 10.04 -34.08
N ASN A 29 -5.23 9.13 -35.00
CA ASN A 29 -4.76 7.74 -34.91
C ASN A 29 -3.23 7.66 -34.97
N SER A 30 -2.59 8.51 -35.78
CA SER A 30 -1.13 8.60 -35.83
C SER A 30 -0.58 9.09 -34.50
N PHE A 31 -1.17 10.13 -33.91
CA PHE A 31 -0.85 10.59 -32.56
C PHE A 31 -1.01 9.50 -31.49
N TYR A 32 -2.14 8.79 -31.46
CA TYR A 32 -2.39 7.72 -30.49
C TYR A 32 -1.44 6.53 -30.62
N LEU A 33 -0.98 6.24 -31.84
CA LEU A 33 0.03 5.19 -32.07
C LEU A 33 1.36 5.52 -31.38
N TYR A 34 1.66 6.81 -31.21
CA TYR A 34 2.89 7.30 -30.58
C TYR A 34 2.71 7.73 -29.12
N TYR A 35 1.47 7.75 -28.61
CA TYR A 35 1.12 8.11 -27.23
C TYR A 35 2.01 7.48 -26.14
N PRO A 36 2.40 6.19 -26.21
CA PRO A 36 3.24 5.57 -25.19
C PRO A 36 4.67 6.17 -25.08
N PHE A 37 5.12 6.94 -26.08
CA PHE A 37 6.48 7.47 -26.18
C PHE A 37 6.58 8.97 -25.91
N LEU A 38 5.49 9.60 -25.45
CA LEU A 38 5.33 11.06 -25.49
C LEU A 38 5.61 11.81 -24.17
N SER A 39 6.13 11.18 -23.11
CA SER A 39 6.12 11.77 -21.76
C SER A 39 6.63 13.22 -21.65
N GLY A 40 7.57 13.66 -22.50
CA GLY A 40 7.99 15.08 -22.61
C GLY A 40 7.75 15.79 -23.93
N ALA A 41 7.42 15.11 -25.04
CA ALA A 41 7.03 15.74 -26.32
C ALA A 41 5.51 15.88 -26.51
N TYR A 42 4.73 15.31 -25.59
CA TYR A 42 3.27 15.22 -25.67
C TYR A 42 2.62 16.55 -26.06
N VAL A 43 3.02 17.61 -25.36
CA VAL A 43 2.41 18.93 -25.50
C VAL A 43 2.71 19.54 -26.87
N ASP A 44 3.96 19.49 -27.34
CA ASP A 44 4.37 20.07 -28.62
C ASP A 44 3.77 19.30 -29.81
N VAL A 45 3.72 17.97 -29.71
CA VAL A 45 3.09 17.12 -30.73
C VAL A 45 1.58 17.34 -30.76
N CYS A 46 0.92 17.48 -29.60
CA CYS A 46 -0.50 17.87 -29.53
C CYS A 46 -0.77 19.19 -30.25
N PHE A 47 0.07 20.22 -30.06
CA PHE A 47 -0.10 21.50 -30.74
C PHE A 47 0.01 21.39 -32.26
N GLU A 48 0.99 20.63 -32.75
CA GLU A 48 1.14 20.41 -34.20
C GLU A 48 -0.04 19.65 -34.80
N VAL A 49 -0.53 18.61 -34.10
CA VAL A 49 -1.75 17.87 -34.48
C VAL A 49 -2.95 18.82 -34.56
N LEU A 50 -3.08 19.73 -33.60
CA LEU A 50 -4.21 20.65 -33.52
C LEU A 50 -4.22 21.73 -34.60
N ASP A 51 -3.08 22.35 -34.85
CA ASP A 51 -2.93 23.34 -35.92
C ASP A 51 -3.24 22.70 -37.28
N ALA A 52 -2.85 21.44 -37.47
CA ALA A 52 -3.15 20.67 -38.65
C ALA A 52 -4.64 20.30 -38.76
N VAL A 53 -5.29 19.86 -37.68
CA VAL A 53 -6.73 19.57 -37.66
C VAL A 53 -7.55 20.80 -38.02
N ASN A 54 -7.24 21.96 -37.44
CA ASN A 54 -7.91 23.22 -37.76
C ASN A 54 -7.70 23.60 -39.23
N SER A 55 -6.46 23.51 -39.69
CA SER A 55 -6.12 23.81 -41.09
C SER A 55 -6.83 22.85 -42.06
N ILE A 56 -6.97 21.57 -41.72
CA ILE A 56 -7.73 20.57 -42.50
C ILE A 56 -9.21 20.96 -42.55
N ARG A 57 -9.81 21.34 -41.42
CA ARG A 57 -11.22 21.78 -41.35
C ARG A 57 -11.50 23.06 -42.15
N GLU A 58 -10.53 23.96 -42.25
CA GLU A 58 -10.63 25.21 -43.03
C GLU A 58 -10.30 25.03 -44.52
N ALA A 59 -9.74 23.89 -44.91
CA ALA A 59 -9.32 23.64 -46.28
C ALA A 59 -10.51 23.61 -47.26
N ILE A 60 -10.36 24.31 -48.39
CA ILE A 60 -11.42 24.43 -49.42
C ILE A 60 -11.28 23.39 -50.56
N SER A 61 -10.27 22.51 -50.47
CA SER A 61 -10.03 21.47 -51.46
C SER A 61 -9.36 20.23 -50.89
N ILE A 62 -9.61 19.07 -51.51
CA ILE A 62 -8.98 17.79 -51.16
C ILE A 62 -7.44 17.87 -51.27
N ILE A 63 -6.92 18.67 -52.21
CA ILE A 63 -5.47 18.85 -52.39
C ILE A 63 -4.88 19.60 -51.18
N ASP A 64 -5.58 20.62 -50.68
CA ASP A 64 -5.14 21.38 -49.51
C ASP A 64 -5.17 20.49 -48.25
N VAL A 65 -6.26 19.74 -48.03
CA VAL A 65 -6.38 18.77 -46.93
C VAL A 65 -5.20 17.79 -46.95
N THR A 66 -4.91 17.21 -48.11
CA THR A 66 -3.83 16.22 -48.27
C THR A 66 -2.46 16.84 -48.00
N THR A 67 -2.23 18.07 -48.45
CA THR A 67 -0.96 18.78 -48.26
C THR A 67 -0.73 19.14 -46.80
N ILE A 68 -1.77 19.63 -46.12
CA ILE A 68 -1.73 19.97 -44.70
C ILE A 68 -1.43 18.72 -43.88
N PHE A 69 -2.17 17.63 -44.13
CA PHE A 69 -1.95 16.36 -43.44
C PHE A 69 -0.50 15.87 -43.57
N TYR A 70 0.03 15.75 -44.79
CA TYR A 70 1.40 15.24 -44.97
C TYR A 70 2.48 16.17 -44.42
N THR A 71 2.20 17.48 -44.35
CA THR A 71 3.12 18.44 -43.73
C THR A 71 3.13 18.26 -42.22
N ALA A 72 1.96 18.15 -41.61
CA ALA A 72 1.78 17.95 -40.18
C ALA A 72 2.32 16.59 -39.72
N ASP A 73 1.95 15.50 -40.40
CA ASP A 73 2.45 14.15 -40.13
C ASP A 73 3.98 14.09 -40.17
N ARG A 74 4.59 14.79 -41.13
CA ARG A 74 6.05 14.91 -41.20
C ARG A 74 6.62 15.69 -40.03
N HIS A 75 6.03 16.82 -39.66
CA HIS A 75 6.54 17.65 -38.57
C HIS A 75 6.35 16.97 -37.20
N ILE A 76 5.23 16.28 -37.00
CA ILE A 76 4.99 15.40 -35.85
C ILE A 76 6.08 14.33 -35.78
N ASN A 77 6.39 13.67 -36.89
CA ASN A 77 7.48 12.70 -36.94
C ASN A 77 8.84 13.34 -36.60
N ASP A 78 9.16 14.51 -37.16
CA ASP A 78 10.41 15.24 -36.86
C ASP A 78 10.52 15.61 -35.36
N LEU A 79 9.43 16.05 -34.72
CA LEU A 79 9.37 16.35 -33.28
C LEU A 79 9.56 15.09 -32.43
N LEU A 80 8.86 14.01 -32.78
CA LEU A 80 8.98 12.71 -32.11
C LEU A 80 10.40 12.15 -32.22
N LEU A 81 11.01 12.25 -33.39
CA LEU A 81 12.40 11.85 -33.62
C LEU A 81 13.34 12.67 -32.73
N ALA A 82 13.22 13.99 -32.73
CA ALA A 82 14.09 14.85 -31.91
C ALA A 82 13.99 14.47 -30.41
N TYR A 83 12.77 14.29 -29.91
CA TYR A 83 12.55 13.92 -28.52
C TYR A 83 13.08 12.53 -28.17
N LEU A 84 12.76 11.53 -28.98
CA LEU A 84 13.24 10.16 -28.77
C LEU A 84 14.76 10.09 -28.87
N ALA A 85 15.39 10.87 -29.75
CA ALA A 85 16.84 10.98 -29.82
C ALA A 85 17.42 11.53 -28.51
N ASP A 86 16.84 12.61 -27.95
CA ASP A 86 17.31 13.19 -26.69
C ASP A 86 17.17 12.19 -25.53
N GLU A 87 16.05 11.48 -25.44
CA GLU A 87 15.81 10.45 -24.42
C GLU A 87 16.81 9.29 -24.54
N LEU A 88 16.99 8.76 -25.76
CA LEU A 88 17.94 7.66 -26.02
C LEU A 88 19.40 8.09 -25.82
N ILE A 89 19.76 9.34 -26.12
CA ILE A 89 21.09 9.88 -25.84
C ILE A 89 21.31 10.01 -24.33
N ALA A 90 20.30 10.45 -23.57
CA ALA A 90 20.37 10.53 -22.12
C ALA A 90 20.49 9.14 -21.48
N GLU A 91 19.74 8.16 -21.98
CA GLU A 91 19.85 6.75 -21.56
C GLU A 91 21.23 6.17 -21.88
N LEU A 92 21.70 6.40 -23.11
CA LEU A 92 23.02 5.98 -23.56
C LEU A 92 24.14 6.60 -22.70
N ALA A 93 23.99 7.86 -22.26
CA ALA A 93 24.94 8.49 -21.35
C ALA A 93 25.01 7.76 -20.00
N LYS A 94 23.85 7.41 -19.42
CA LYS A 94 23.78 6.62 -18.18
C LYS A 94 24.41 5.23 -18.35
N GLY A 95 24.12 4.56 -19.46
CA GLY A 95 24.73 3.27 -19.80
C GLY A 95 26.25 3.39 -19.96
N CYS A 96 26.72 4.39 -20.69
CA CYS A 96 28.14 4.66 -20.90
C CYS A 96 28.88 4.85 -19.56
N ASP A 97 28.35 5.67 -18.65
CA ASP A 97 28.94 5.87 -17.33
C ASP A 97 29.05 4.55 -16.55
N TYR A 98 28.02 3.70 -16.60
CA TYR A 98 28.04 2.37 -16.00
C TYR A 98 29.16 1.50 -16.59
N TYR A 99 29.26 1.37 -17.91
CA TYR A 99 30.28 0.51 -18.53
C TYR A 99 31.69 1.06 -18.37
N LEU A 100 31.89 2.38 -18.39
CA LEU A 100 33.19 3.01 -18.11
C LEU A 100 33.71 2.65 -16.72
N MET A 101 32.82 2.55 -15.74
CA MET A 101 33.18 2.18 -14.37
C MET A 101 33.33 0.67 -14.16
N THR A 102 32.63 -0.15 -14.93
CA THR A 102 32.45 -1.57 -14.60
C THR A 102 33.07 -2.56 -15.58
N ALA A 103 33.42 -2.15 -16.80
CA ALA A 103 33.92 -3.08 -17.82
C ALA A 103 35.28 -3.73 -17.47
N VAL A 104 35.45 -4.95 -17.99
CA VAL A 104 36.67 -5.76 -17.93
C VAL A 104 37.23 -5.90 -19.34
N ASP A 105 38.53 -5.75 -19.51
CA ASP A 105 39.22 -6.02 -20.78
C ASP A 105 38.69 -5.25 -22.00
N VAL A 106 37.92 -4.18 -21.77
CA VAL A 106 37.43 -3.23 -22.77
C VAL A 106 37.97 -1.86 -22.40
N SER A 107 38.54 -1.17 -23.40
CA SER A 107 39.13 0.15 -23.18
C SER A 107 38.07 1.25 -23.11
N GLU A 108 38.38 2.34 -22.40
CA GLU A 108 37.57 3.57 -22.42
C GLU A 108 37.33 4.04 -23.86
N ASP A 109 38.34 3.98 -24.73
CA ASP A 109 38.22 4.33 -26.14
C ASP A 109 37.18 3.48 -26.89
N GLU A 110 37.02 2.19 -26.55
CA GLU A 110 36.02 1.31 -27.17
C GLU A 110 34.60 1.62 -26.69
N ILE A 111 34.42 1.91 -25.39
CA ILE A 111 33.12 2.31 -24.84
C ILE A 111 32.71 3.68 -25.39
N MET A 112 33.65 4.64 -25.44
CA MET A 112 33.41 5.96 -26.03
C MET A 112 33.15 5.88 -27.53
N ALA A 113 33.78 4.95 -28.26
CA ALA A 113 33.46 4.73 -29.67
C ALA A 113 32.04 4.19 -29.88
N LEU A 114 31.54 3.32 -28.99
CA LEU A 114 30.14 2.88 -29.00
C LEU A 114 29.20 4.04 -28.68
N TYR A 115 29.51 4.82 -27.63
CA TYR A 115 28.77 6.02 -27.28
C TYR A 115 28.67 6.99 -28.47
N GLU A 116 29.79 7.37 -29.07
CA GLU A 116 29.82 8.28 -30.23
C GLU A 116 29.10 7.71 -31.45
N LYS A 117 29.20 6.39 -31.70
CA LYS A 117 28.47 5.71 -32.78
C LYS A 117 26.96 5.87 -32.60
N TYR A 118 26.44 5.61 -31.40
CA TYR A 118 25.00 5.65 -31.16
C TYR A 118 24.46 7.08 -31.01
N VAL A 119 25.20 8.01 -30.39
CA VAL A 119 24.84 9.43 -30.40
C VAL A 119 24.73 9.96 -31.83
N ALA A 120 25.72 9.65 -32.69
CA ALA A 120 25.66 10.03 -34.10
C ALA A 120 24.54 9.30 -34.86
N GLY A 121 24.28 8.03 -34.53
CA GLY A 121 23.17 7.23 -35.09
C GLY A 121 21.82 7.86 -34.78
N PHE A 122 21.52 8.11 -33.50
CA PHE A 122 20.28 8.75 -33.07
C PHE A 122 20.14 10.15 -33.67
N GLY A 123 21.20 10.96 -33.67
CA GLY A 123 21.19 12.29 -34.28
C GLY A 123 21.08 12.32 -35.82
N SER A 124 21.13 11.17 -36.49
CA SER A 124 21.01 11.06 -37.96
C SER A 124 19.85 10.19 -38.45
N ALA A 125 19.07 9.60 -37.54
CA ALA A 125 17.91 8.81 -37.87
C ALA A 125 16.81 9.71 -38.50
N THR A 126 16.22 9.24 -39.60
CA THR A 126 15.15 9.96 -40.33
C THR A 126 13.77 9.36 -40.14
N GLU A 127 13.69 8.18 -39.51
CA GLU A 127 12.45 7.46 -39.25
C GLU A 127 12.49 6.82 -37.86
N MET A 128 11.33 6.70 -37.20
CA MET A 128 11.26 6.18 -35.83
C MET A 128 11.71 4.72 -35.75
N TRP A 129 11.46 3.94 -36.80
CA TRP A 129 11.94 2.57 -36.90
C TRP A 129 13.46 2.46 -36.90
N ASP A 130 14.17 3.43 -37.49
CA ASP A 130 15.63 3.45 -37.45
C ASP A 130 16.14 3.68 -36.03
N MET A 131 15.47 4.55 -35.25
CA MET A 131 15.80 4.77 -33.83
C MET A 131 15.60 3.52 -32.99
N LEU A 132 14.49 2.81 -33.18
CA LEU A 132 14.21 1.57 -32.46
C LEU A 132 15.24 0.47 -32.80
N ILE A 133 15.60 0.34 -34.07
CA ILE A 133 16.65 -0.60 -34.50
C ILE A 133 18.00 -0.21 -33.89
N LEU A 134 18.35 1.08 -33.89
CA LEU A 134 19.59 1.57 -33.28
C LEU A 134 19.61 1.34 -31.77
N ARG A 135 18.49 1.55 -31.08
CA ARG A 135 18.34 1.26 -29.66
C ARG A 135 18.53 -0.23 -29.37
N ASP A 136 17.88 -1.09 -30.13
CA ASP A 136 18.01 -2.54 -29.92
C ASP A 136 19.44 -3.02 -30.21
N GLN A 137 20.12 -2.43 -31.21
CA GLN A 137 21.54 -2.67 -31.47
C GLN A 137 22.44 -2.14 -30.35
N MET A 138 22.14 -0.95 -29.82
CA MET A 138 22.81 -0.37 -28.67
C MET A 138 22.77 -1.31 -27.48
N TYR A 139 21.58 -1.76 -27.07
CA TYR A 139 21.46 -2.71 -25.96
C TYR A 139 22.24 -4.00 -26.23
N GLN A 140 22.13 -4.58 -27.41
CA GLN A 140 22.88 -5.81 -27.74
C GLN A 140 24.40 -5.60 -27.67
N GLU A 141 24.93 -4.48 -28.16
CA GLU A 141 26.38 -4.24 -28.13
C GLU A 141 26.89 -3.93 -26.72
N PHE A 142 26.13 -3.18 -25.92
CA PHE A 142 26.46 -2.90 -24.52
C PHE A 142 26.30 -4.13 -23.61
N ASP A 143 25.27 -4.96 -23.80
CA ASP A 143 25.06 -6.22 -23.05
C ASP A 143 26.20 -7.24 -23.27
N ASN A 144 26.90 -7.14 -24.39
CA ASN A 144 28.04 -8.02 -24.70
C ASN A 144 29.37 -7.54 -24.07
N ILE A 145 29.39 -6.37 -23.41
CA ILE A 145 30.58 -5.88 -22.70
C ILE A 145 30.73 -6.67 -21.41
N PRO A 146 31.85 -7.40 -21.20
CA PRO A 146 32.07 -8.14 -19.96
C PRO A 146 32.28 -7.20 -18.78
N ILE A 147 31.62 -7.52 -17.65
CA ILE A 147 31.53 -6.66 -16.47
C ILE A 147 32.34 -7.27 -15.30
N ASP A 148 33.05 -6.41 -14.57
CA ASP A 148 33.70 -6.74 -13.30
C ASP A 148 32.64 -6.70 -12.21
N ALA A 149 32.31 -7.85 -11.66
CA ALA A 149 31.25 -7.96 -10.67
C ALA A 149 31.54 -7.17 -9.37
N LEU A 150 32.81 -6.95 -8.98
CA LEU A 150 33.14 -6.11 -7.83
C LEU A 150 32.96 -4.62 -8.16
N LYS A 151 33.40 -4.17 -9.35
CA LYS A 151 33.19 -2.78 -9.77
C LYS A 151 31.71 -2.46 -9.97
N ALA A 152 30.93 -3.39 -10.51
CA ALA A 152 29.49 -3.24 -10.65
C ALA A 152 28.79 -3.10 -9.29
N MET A 153 29.17 -3.91 -8.30
CA MET A 153 28.65 -3.75 -6.94
C MET A 153 29.08 -2.42 -6.29
N LYS A 154 30.31 -1.96 -6.52
CA LYS A 154 30.73 -0.61 -6.08
C LYS A 154 29.87 0.48 -6.68
N TYR A 155 29.64 0.45 -8.00
CA TYR A 155 28.79 1.42 -8.69
C TYR A 155 27.38 1.43 -8.11
N ASN A 156 26.76 0.27 -7.96
CA ASN A 156 25.41 0.15 -7.41
C ASN A 156 25.32 0.65 -5.97
N ASN A 157 26.28 0.28 -5.10
CA ASN A 157 26.32 0.75 -3.72
C ASN A 157 26.55 2.26 -3.62
N LEU A 158 27.37 2.85 -4.50
CA LEU A 158 27.57 4.30 -4.56
C LEU A 158 26.30 5.03 -5.02
N LYS A 159 25.61 4.48 -6.02
CA LYS A 159 24.33 5.02 -6.51
C LYS A 159 23.29 5.03 -5.40
N ASP A 160 23.13 3.90 -4.71
CA ASP A 160 22.17 3.75 -3.62
C ASP A 160 22.52 4.64 -2.41
N LEU A 161 23.81 4.75 -2.08
CA LEU A 161 24.29 5.68 -1.05
C LEU A 161 23.98 7.14 -1.41
N TYR A 162 24.14 7.52 -2.68
CA TYR A 162 23.78 8.85 -3.17
C TYR A 162 22.27 9.10 -3.12
N GLU A 163 21.45 8.13 -3.54
CA GLU A 163 19.99 8.22 -3.47
C GLU A 163 19.52 8.40 -2.03
N THR A 164 20.07 7.64 -1.09
CA THR A 164 19.79 7.77 0.34
C THR A 164 20.18 9.13 0.90
N PHE A 165 21.39 9.61 0.56
CA PHE A 165 21.85 10.94 0.96
C PHE A 165 20.94 12.04 0.39
N ALA A 166 20.66 12.00 -0.92
CA ALA A 166 19.86 12.99 -1.61
C ALA A 166 18.43 13.06 -1.04
N GLU A 167 17.84 11.92 -0.68
CA GLU A 167 16.51 11.89 -0.08
C GLU A 167 16.51 12.53 1.32
N LYS A 168 17.48 12.17 2.18
CA LYS A 168 17.60 12.76 3.53
C LYS A 168 17.91 14.26 3.51
N VAL A 169 18.64 14.76 2.51
CA VAL A 169 18.93 16.18 2.35
C VAL A 169 17.65 17.02 2.21
N LYS A 170 16.58 16.48 1.60
CA LYS A 170 15.31 17.22 1.41
C LYS A 170 14.64 17.61 2.73
N THR A 171 14.87 16.83 3.79
CA THR A 171 14.20 16.97 5.10
C THR A 171 15.15 17.28 6.24
N ALA A 172 16.46 17.38 5.97
CA ALA A 172 17.48 17.67 6.97
C ALA A 172 17.67 19.17 7.24
N LYS A 173 18.11 19.47 8.47
CA LYS A 173 18.61 20.80 8.84
C LYS A 173 19.86 21.14 8.03
N ASP A 174 20.03 22.42 7.70
CA ASP A 174 21.20 22.90 6.94
C ASP A 174 22.54 22.52 7.58
N THR A 175 22.61 22.51 8.92
CA THR A 175 23.82 22.08 9.63
C THR A 175 24.08 20.58 9.52
N ALA A 176 23.02 19.76 9.51
CA ALA A 176 23.13 18.31 9.35
C ALA A 176 23.45 17.90 7.92
N ILE A 177 23.07 18.70 6.92
CA ILE A 177 23.44 18.46 5.52
C ILE A 177 24.96 18.44 5.36
N VAL A 178 25.67 19.38 6.00
CA VAL A 178 27.14 19.43 5.97
C VAL A 178 27.76 18.18 6.60
N ASP A 179 27.26 17.77 7.77
CA ASP A 179 27.75 16.57 8.47
C ASP A 179 27.46 15.29 7.68
N MET A 180 26.28 15.20 7.03
CA MET A 180 25.92 14.08 6.15
C MET A 180 26.77 14.07 4.86
N GLU A 181 27.10 15.23 4.31
CA GLU A 181 27.95 15.33 3.10
C GLU A 181 29.37 14.83 3.40
N GLU A 182 29.92 15.14 4.59
CA GLU A 182 31.19 14.61 5.05
C GLU A 182 31.13 13.07 5.21
N ALA A 183 30.08 12.55 5.86
CA ALA A 183 29.87 11.11 6.00
C ALA A 183 29.71 10.38 4.66
N TYR A 184 28.96 10.99 3.73
CA TYR A 184 28.79 10.50 2.37
C TYR A 184 30.15 10.42 1.64
N GLN A 185 30.95 11.48 1.70
CA GLN A 185 32.24 11.52 1.01
C GLN A 185 33.24 10.51 1.58
N ASP A 186 33.29 10.35 2.90
CA ASP A 186 34.10 9.31 3.56
C ASP A 186 33.66 7.90 3.15
N GLY A 187 32.34 7.68 3.03
CA GLY A 187 31.76 6.44 2.55
C GLY A 187 32.12 6.11 1.11
N VAL A 188 32.04 7.12 0.22
CA VAL A 188 32.47 7.01 -1.19
C VAL A 188 33.93 6.55 -1.27
N ASP A 189 34.82 7.19 -0.51
CA ASP A 189 36.24 6.86 -0.49
C ASP A 189 36.48 5.42 0.01
N ALA A 190 35.76 4.98 1.05
CA ALA A 190 35.86 3.62 1.59
C ALA A 190 35.35 2.55 0.62
N ILE A 191 34.21 2.78 -0.04
CA ILE A 191 33.63 1.88 -1.06
C ILE A 191 34.58 1.74 -2.25
N LEU A 192 35.15 2.85 -2.73
CA LEU A 192 36.12 2.82 -3.82
C LEU A 192 37.41 2.08 -3.43
N ALA A 193 37.85 2.20 -2.17
CA ALA A 193 39.05 1.54 -1.65
C ALA A 193 38.91 0.03 -1.41
N ALA A 194 37.68 -0.49 -1.25
CA ALA A 194 37.44 -1.90 -0.93
C ALA A 194 38.07 -2.88 -1.95
N ALA A 195 38.85 -3.85 -1.50
CA ALA A 195 39.55 -4.78 -2.39
C ALA A 195 38.74 -6.02 -2.76
N ASN A 196 37.65 -6.29 -2.04
CA ASN A 196 36.80 -7.46 -2.20
C ASN A 196 35.36 -7.17 -1.74
N TYR A 197 34.46 -8.14 -1.93
CA TYR A 197 33.04 -8.01 -1.60
C TYR A 197 32.76 -7.79 -0.10
N GLU A 198 33.50 -8.46 0.78
CA GLU A 198 33.30 -8.35 2.22
C GLU A 198 33.65 -6.92 2.70
N GLU A 199 34.79 -6.39 2.28
CA GLU A 199 35.20 -5.02 2.57
C GLU A 199 34.24 -3.98 1.98
N LEU A 200 33.70 -4.24 0.78
CA LEU A 200 32.73 -3.36 0.12
C LEU A 200 31.44 -3.26 0.93
N ILE A 201 30.89 -4.40 1.36
CA ILE A 201 29.64 -4.45 2.13
C ILE A 201 29.82 -3.75 3.47
N ILE A 202 30.94 -3.99 4.16
CA ILE A 202 31.26 -3.33 5.43
C ILE A 202 31.35 -1.81 5.24
N ALA A 203 32.05 -1.34 4.21
CA ALA A 203 32.21 0.08 3.93
C ALA A 203 30.87 0.76 3.62
N TYR A 204 30.01 0.11 2.83
CA TYR A 204 28.70 0.63 2.44
C TYR A 204 27.77 0.78 3.65
N TYR A 205 27.61 -0.24 4.50
CA TYR A 205 26.75 -0.13 5.68
C TYR A 205 27.30 0.84 6.72
N ALA A 206 28.63 0.92 6.90
CA ALA A 206 29.22 1.93 7.77
C ALA A 206 28.95 3.36 7.28
N ALA A 207 28.91 3.57 5.96
CA ALA A 207 28.57 4.87 5.37
C ALA A 207 27.10 5.23 5.59
N LEU A 208 26.18 4.28 5.40
CA LEU A 208 24.76 4.47 5.72
C LEU A 208 24.55 4.85 7.18
N ASP A 209 25.15 4.09 8.10
CA ASP A 209 25.08 4.39 9.55
C ASP A 209 25.63 5.77 9.87
N ALA A 210 26.73 6.19 9.22
CA ALA A 210 27.31 7.51 9.44
C ALA A 210 26.38 8.64 8.95
N ILE A 211 25.77 8.50 7.77
CA ILE A 211 24.77 9.44 7.27
C ILE A 211 23.57 9.49 8.22
N ASP A 212 23.09 8.34 8.69
CA ASP A 212 21.95 8.26 9.60
C ASP A 212 22.22 8.90 10.97
N ASN A 213 23.44 8.77 11.48
CA ASN A 213 23.87 9.39 12.73
C ASN A 213 24.06 10.91 12.59
N ALA A 214 24.46 11.38 11.40
CA ALA A 214 24.60 12.79 11.08
C ALA A 214 23.25 13.47 10.78
N TYR A 215 22.26 12.70 10.32
CA TYR A 215 20.94 13.21 9.97
C TYR A 215 20.23 13.84 11.19
N GLN A 216 19.90 15.12 11.07
CA GLN A 216 18.99 15.82 11.97
C GLN A 216 17.84 16.40 11.19
N ILE A 217 16.64 15.95 11.54
CA ILE A 217 15.39 16.36 10.92
C ILE A 217 15.09 17.85 11.09
N ASP A 218 14.70 18.48 9.99
CA ASP A 218 14.07 19.80 9.94
C ASP A 218 12.56 19.60 9.81
N THR A 219 11.84 19.85 10.90
CA THR A 219 10.39 19.62 10.98
C THR A 219 9.62 20.48 9.99
N ASP A 220 10.13 21.67 9.65
CA ASP A 220 9.44 22.59 8.74
C ASP A 220 9.58 22.11 7.29
N LYS A 221 10.78 21.63 6.91
CA LYS A 221 11.02 21.03 5.58
C LYS A 221 10.26 19.72 5.38
N LEU A 222 10.20 18.88 6.41
CA LEU A 222 9.46 17.63 6.32
C LEU A 222 7.95 17.87 6.17
N ALA A 223 7.38 18.79 6.95
CA ALA A 223 5.98 19.19 6.82
C ALA A 223 5.68 19.78 5.42
N LEU A 224 6.62 20.53 4.83
CA LEU A 224 6.50 21.01 3.44
C LEU A 224 6.54 19.87 2.42
N GLN A 225 7.48 18.94 2.51
CA GLN A 225 7.58 17.81 1.57
C GLN A 225 6.31 16.96 1.59
N ALA A 226 5.79 16.68 2.77
CA ALA A 226 4.57 15.91 2.92
C ALA A 226 3.33 16.69 2.44
N LEU A 227 3.29 18.01 2.61
CA LEU A 227 2.28 18.88 1.99
C LEU A 227 2.36 18.78 0.45
N ILE A 228 3.55 18.91 -0.15
CA ILE A 228 3.75 18.78 -1.60
C ILE A 228 3.26 17.41 -2.10
N GLN A 229 3.64 16.31 -1.44
CA GLN A 229 3.24 14.95 -1.81
C GLN A 229 1.74 14.72 -1.71
N CYS A 230 1.06 15.31 -0.71
CA CYS A 230 -0.39 15.21 -0.56
C CYS A 230 -1.15 16.03 -1.62
N GLN A 231 -0.60 17.18 -2.02
CA GLN A 231 -1.30 18.12 -2.90
C GLN A 231 -1.09 17.86 -4.39
N ILE A 232 0.04 17.29 -4.81
CA ILE A 232 0.29 16.95 -6.23
C ILE A 232 -0.82 16.02 -6.80
N PRO A 233 -1.23 14.92 -6.13
CA PRO A 233 -2.36 14.09 -6.58
C PRO A 233 -3.66 14.88 -6.73
N CYS A 234 -3.92 15.86 -5.84
CA CYS A 234 -5.09 16.72 -5.92
C CYS A 234 -5.05 17.63 -7.17
N VAL A 235 -3.87 18.17 -7.51
CA VAL A 235 -3.67 18.95 -8.75
C VAL A 235 -3.84 18.07 -10.00
N TYR A 236 -3.36 16.81 -9.97
CA TYR A 236 -3.64 15.85 -11.05
C TYR A 236 -5.12 15.51 -11.18
N MET A 237 -5.83 15.40 -10.05
CA MET A 237 -7.28 15.20 -10.05
C MET A 237 -8.00 16.42 -10.65
N TRP A 238 -7.59 17.65 -10.31
CA TRP A 238 -8.08 18.86 -10.97
C TRP A 238 -7.83 18.84 -12.47
N SER A 239 -6.61 18.50 -12.89
CA SER A 239 -6.24 18.34 -14.30
C SER A 239 -7.19 17.39 -15.03
N ASN A 240 -7.43 16.20 -14.47
CA ASN A 240 -8.31 15.19 -15.06
C ASN A 240 -9.76 15.65 -15.13
N GLN A 241 -10.27 16.33 -14.09
CA GLN A 241 -11.65 16.82 -14.10
C GLN A 241 -11.83 17.99 -15.07
N VAL A 242 -10.90 18.94 -15.10
CA VAL A 242 -10.92 20.03 -16.10
C VAL A 242 -10.80 19.46 -17.51
N TYR A 243 -9.98 18.44 -17.72
CA TYR A 243 -9.91 17.71 -19.00
C TYR A 243 -11.27 17.16 -19.44
N ASN A 244 -12.01 16.53 -18.52
CA ASN A 244 -13.34 15.95 -18.79
C ASN A 244 -14.42 17.00 -19.06
N LEU A 245 -14.22 18.26 -18.64
CA LEU A 245 -15.20 19.34 -18.80
C LEU A 245 -15.15 20.04 -20.16
N PHE A 246 -14.10 19.79 -20.94
CA PHE A 246 -14.00 20.36 -22.28
C PHE A 246 -14.80 19.54 -23.28
N ASP A 247 -15.50 20.21 -24.20
CA ASP A 247 -16.02 19.58 -25.39
C ASP A 247 -14.90 18.76 -26.04
N THR A 248 -15.16 17.49 -26.35
CA THR A 248 -14.26 16.61 -27.10
C THR A 248 -13.72 17.26 -28.37
N ASN A 249 -14.36 18.30 -28.91
CA ASN A 249 -13.89 19.06 -30.07
C ASN A 249 -13.01 20.29 -29.75
N ASN A 250 -12.83 20.66 -28.49
CA ASN A 250 -12.06 21.84 -28.05
C ASN A 250 -10.73 21.48 -27.40
N TYR A 251 -9.96 20.67 -28.12
CA TYR A 251 -8.65 20.16 -27.72
C TYR A 251 -7.58 21.23 -27.42
N ILE A 252 -7.70 22.46 -27.96
CA ILE A 252 -6.78 23.57 -27.64
C ILE A 252 -6.91 23.96 -26.17
N GLN A 253 -8.13 24.08 -25.65
CA GLN A 253 -8.33 24.43 -24.24
C GLN A 253 -7.89 23.30 -23.31
N GLN A 254 -8.14 22.04 -23.69
CA GLN A 254 -7.63 20.85 -22.98
C GLN A 254 -6.10 20.88 -22.83
N THR A 255 -5.39 21.18 -23.93
CA THR A 255 -3.92 21.17 -23.96
C THR A 255 -3.32 22.34 -23.17
N VAL A 256 -3.90 23.53 -23.26
CA VAL A 256 -3.47 24.70 -22.47
C VAL A 256 -3.69 24.45 -20.97
N ALA A 257 -4.81 23.83 -20.59
CA ALA A 257 -5.06 23.46 -19.20
C ALA A 257 -4.01 22.48 -18.68
N LEU A 258 -3.75 21.37 -19.39
CA LEU A 258 -2.74 20.37 -18.99
C LEU A 258 -1.35 20.98 -18.80
N ARG A 259 -0.92 21.87 -19.71
CA ARG A 259 0.36 22.59 -19.58
C ARG A 259 0.41 23.42 -18.30
N VAL A 260 -0.66 24.17 -18.04
CA VAL A 260 -0.77 25.02 -16.85
C VAL A 260 -0.74 24.19 -15.56
N PHE A 261 -1.39 23.01 -15.55
CA PHE A 261 -1.32 22.08 -14.42
C PHE A 261 0.09 21.53 -14.20
N ASN A 262 0.78 21.10 -15.26
CA ASN A 262 2.14 20.54 -15.15
C ASN A 262 3.17 21.60 -14.74
N GLU A 263 3.13 22.81 -15.34
CA GLU A 263 3.99 23.92 -14.94
C GLU A 263 3.76 24.30 -13.46
N PHE A 264 2.52 24.20 -12.98
CA PHE A 264 2.21 24.44 -11.58
C PHE A 264 2.73 23.34 -10.65
N ILE A 265 2.62 22.07 -11.03
CA ILE A 265 3.20 20.95 -10.26
C ILE A 265 4.72 21.12 -10.11
N GLU A 266 5.42 21.48 -11.19
CA GLU A 266 6.86 21.78 -11.15
C GLU A 266 7.16 22.93 -10.20
N GLN A 267 6.34 24.00 -10.20
CA GLN A 267 6.50 25.12 -9.28
C GLN A 267 6.29 24.69 -7.82
N LEU A 268 5.22 23.93 -7.52
CA LEU A 268 4.95 23.42 -6.17
C LEU A 268 6.11 22.59 -5.63
N GLN A 269 6.75 21.78 -6.48
CA GLN A 269 7.91 20.98 -6.10
C GLN A 269 9.16 21.82 -5.74
N THR A 270 9.21 23.09 -6.18
CA THR A 270 10.32 24.01 -5.88
C THR A 270 10.10 24.89 -4.65
N ALA A 271 8.92 24.83 -4.01
CA ALA A 271 8.63 25.61 -2.82
C ALA A 271 9.66 25.34 -1.71
N GLN A 272 10.10 26.40 -1.03
CA GLN A 272 11.08 26.35 0.07
C GLN A 272 10.42 26.45 1.45
N SER A 273 9.13 26.79 1.52
CA SER A 273 8.37 26.86 2.75
C SER A 273 6.88 26.58 2.55
N GLN A 274 6.16 26.21 3.61
CA GLN A 274 4.71 26.03 3.57
C GLN A 274 3.97 27.32 3.19
N ILE A 275 4.49 28.48 3.61
CA ILE A 275 3.88 29.78 3.27
C ILE A 275 3.98 30.02 1.76
N GLU A 276 5.16 29.82 1.18
CA GLU A 276 5.37 29.91 -0.27
C GLU A 276 4.50 28.92 -1.03
N PHE A 277 4.37 27.68 -0.51
CA PHE A 277 3.47 26.68 -1.07
C PHE A 277 2.02 27.17 -1.16
N TYR A 278 1.46 27.70 -0.06
CA TYR A 278 0.09 28.20 -0.05
C TYR A 278 -0.10 29.44 -0.94
N GLU A 279 0.88 30.34 -1.00
CA GLU A 279 0.86 31.50 -1.91
C GLU A 279 0.81 31.05 -3.38
N MET A 280 1.64 30.06 -3.76
CA MET A 280 1.61 29.46 -5.10
C MET A 280 0.25 28.83 -5.40
N PHE A 281 -0.34 28.12 -4.43
CA PHE A 281 -1.65 27.47 -4.57
C PHE A 281 -2.79 28.48 -4.75
N ASP A 282 -2.80 29.57 -3.98
CA ASP A 282 -3.78 30.65 -4.14
C ASP A 282 -3.64 31.35 -5.50
N GLU A 283 -2.41 31.58 -5.98
CA GLU A 283 -2.16 32.15 -7.31
C GLU A 283 -2.66 31.23 -8.43
N PHE A 284 -2.46 29.93 -8.28
CA PHE A 284 -2.94 28.93 -9.21
C PHE A 284 -4.47 28.89 -9.30
N GLN A 285 -5.15 28.93 -8.16
CA GLN A 285 -6.61 29.04 -8.12
C GLN A 285 -7.11 30.33 -8.81
N LEU A 286 -6.45 31.45 -8.53
CA LEU A 286 -6.77 32.72 -9.16
C LEU A 286 -6.54 32.70 -10.68
N MET A 287 -5.57 31.92 -11.15
CA MET A 287 -5.35 31.70 -12.58
C MET A 287 -6.45 30.82 -13.18
N LEU A 288 -6.80 29.69 -12.56
CA LEU A 288 -7.87 28.79 -13.06
C LEU A 288 -9.20 29.53 -13.18
N THR A 289 -9.57 30.34 -12.20
CA THR A 289 -10.79 31.17 -12.22
C THR A 289 -10.79 32.26 -13.29
N ARG A 290 -9.61 32.60 -13.85
CA ARG A 290 -9.45 33.55 -14.96
C ARG A 290 -9.38 32.88 -16.32
N MET A 291 -9.20 31.56 -16.37
CA MET A 291 -9.24 30.81 -17.62
C MET A 291 -10.69 30.79 -18.10
N GLU A 292 -10.94 31.41 -19.26
CA GLU A 292 -12.27 31.37 -19.92
C GLU A 292 -12.49 29.99 -20.54
N PHE A 293 -12.79 29.01 -19.70
CA PHE A 293 -13.20 27.69 -20.15
C PHE A 293 -14.59 27.76 -20.79
N GLN A 294 -14.72 27.17 -21.98
CA GLN A 294 -16.02 27.05 -22.65
C GLN A 294 -16.65 25.72 -22.27
N PHE A 295 -17.40 25.71 -21.17
CA PHE A 295 -18.11 24.53 -20.70
C PHE A 295 -19.47 24.35 -21.40
N ASP A 296 -19.85 23.10 -21.68
CA ASP A 296 -21.22 22.80 -22.09
C ASP A 296 -22.13 22.77 -20.86
N TYR A 297 -22.83 23.87 -20.60
CA TYR A 297 -23.76 23.97 -19.47
C TYR A 297 -24.99 23.05 -19.56
N SER A 298 -25.22 22.36 -20.68
CA SER A 298 -26.30 21.38 -20.78
C SER A 298 -26.02 20.10 -19.99
N GLU A 299 -24.74 19.80 -19.72
CA GLU A 299 -24.28 18.63 -18.95
C GLU A 299 -23.99 18.95 -17.47
N PHE A 300 -24.15 20.21 -17.05
CA PHE A 300 -23.78 20.66 -15.71
C PHE A 300 -24.49 19.89 -14.57
N PRO A 301 -25.80 19.58 -14.66
CA PRO A 301 -26.45 18.74 -13.66
C PRO A 301 -25.85 17.33 -13.57
N ASP A 302 -25.44 16.74 -14.69
CA ASP A 302 -24.84 15.40 -14.71
C ASP A 302 -23.42 15.43 -14.12
N TYR A 303 -22.66 16.50 -14.40
CA TYR A 303 -21.36 16.74 -13.77
C TYR A 303 -21.45 16.86 -12.25
N ILE A 304 -22.43 17.61 -11.71
CA ILE A 304 -22.67 17.69 -10.27
C ILE A 304 -22.89 16.29 -9.69
N LEU A 305 -23.69 15.45 -10.34
CA LEU A 305 -23.95 14.08 -9.88
C LEU A 305 -22.69 13.21 -9.89
N VAL A 306 -21.81 13.35 -10.88
CA VAL A 306 -20.53 12.63 -10.94
C VAL A 306 -19.61 13.03 -9.78
N VAL A 307 -19.47 14.34 -9.54
CA VAL A 307 -18.62 14.85 -8.45
C VAL A 307 -19.18 14.42 -7.10
N LEU A 308 -20.48 14.59 -6.86
CA LEU A 308 -21.12 14.15 -5.63
C LEU A 308 -21.01 12.64 -5.43
N GLY A 309 -21.17 11.83 -6.48
CA GLY A 309 -20.99 10.39 -6.39
C GLY A 309 -19.57 9.97 -5.97
N TYR A 310 -18.55 10.67 -6.46
CA TYR A 310 -17.15 10.44 -6.05
C TYR A 310 -16.90 10.84 -4.59
N LEU A 311 -17.47 11.96 -4.14
CA LEU A 311 -17.34 12.44 -2.77
C LEU A 311 -18.08 11.52 -1.78
N ASP A 312 -19.28 11.06 -2.15
CA ASP A 312 -20.04 10.07 -1.39
C ASP A 312 -19.25 8.78 -1.21
N ASP A 313 -18.63 8.26 -2.27
CA ASP A 313 -17.84 7.04 -2.19
C ASP A 313 -16.65 7.17 -1.20
N ASN A 314 -15.95 8.31 -1.24
CA ASN A 314 -14.86 8.61 -0.31
C ASN A 314 -15.35 8.82 1.14
N TYR A 315 -16.47 9.53 1.31
CA TYR A 315 -17.10 9.72 2.61
C TYR A 315 -17.46 8.37 3.24
N TRP A 316 -18.15 7.51 2.48
CA TRP A 316 -18.55 6.19 2.97
C TRP A 316 -17.36 5.27 3.21
N ARG A 317 -16.30 5.36 2.40
CA ARG A 317 -15.03 4.64 2.65
C ARG A 317 -14.46 5.02 4.02
N LEU A 318 -14.36 6.30 4.32
CA LEU A 318 -13.84 6.78 5.61
C LEU A 318 -14.77 6.39 6.76
N MET A 319 -16.08 6.57 6.60
CA MET A 319 -17.07 6.16 7.60
C MET A 319 -17.02 4.65 7.90
N GLY A 320 -16.82 3.79 6.90
CA GLY A 320 -16.73 2.34 7.08
C GLY A 320 -15.39 1.83 7.59
N ASN A 321 -14.28 2.54 7.29
CA ASN A 321 -12.94 2.13 7.74
C ASN A 321 -12.58 2.68 9.12
N TYR A 322 -13.06 3.89 9.45
CA TYR A 322 -12.66 4.63 10.65
C TYR A 322 -13.85 5.01 11.55
N TYR A 323 -14.93 4.24 11.47
CA TYR A 323 -16.11 4.47 12.29
C TYR A 323 -15.75 4.67 13.79
N GLY A 324 -16.29 5.72 14.40
CA GLY A 324 -16.03 6.07 15.80
C GLY A 324 -14.68 6.74 16.08
N LYS A 325 -13.81 6.90 15.07
CA LYS A 325 -12.52 7.60 15.16
C LYS A 325 -12.50 8.93 14.40
N LEU A 326 -13.52 9.19 13.58
CA LEU A 326 -13.64 10.41 12.79
C LEU A 326 -13.94 11.64 13.69
N PRO A 327 -13.48 12.84 13.32
CA PRO A 327 -13.77 14.07 14.04
C PRO A 327 -15.28 14.33 14.16
N GLU A 328 -15.74 14.90 15.28
CA GLU A 328 -17.16 15.23 15.49
C GLU A 328 -17.74 16.15 14.40
N VAL A 329 -16.91 16.96 13.75
CA VAL A 329 -17.30 17.88 12.68
C VAL A 329 -17.31 17.26 11.28
N PHE A 330 -16.81 16.02 11.11
CA PHE A 330 -16.59 15.40 9.81
C PHE A 330 -17.85 15.33 8.95
N GLU A 331 -18.95 14.81 9.51
CA GLU A 331 -20.25 14.74 8.82
C GLU A 331 -20.81 16.13 8.49
N ALA A 332 -20.63 17.10 9.39
CA ALA A 332 -21.13 18.45 9.20
C ALA A 332 -20.39 19.18 8.06
N GLU A 333 -19.06 19.03 7.98
CA GLU A 333 -18.23 19.58 6.90
C GLU A 333 -18.59 18.94 5.55
N TYR A 334 -18.69 17.60 5.50
CA TYR A 334 -19.13 16.89 4.29
C TYR A 334 -20.51 17.37 3.83
N THR A 335 -21.50 17.42 4.72
CA THR A 335 -22.87 17.85 4.39
C THR A 335 -22.87 19.30 3.87
N ALA A 336 -22.13 20.19 4.52
CA ALA A 336 -22.05 21.59 4.12
C ALA A 336 -21.41 21.77 2.74
N VAL A 337 -20.39 20.98 2.40
CA VAL A 337 -19.77 21.02 1.06
C VAL A 337 -20.71 20.45 0.00
N VAL A 338 -21.36 19.31 0.27
CA VAL A 338 -22.33 18.69 -0.64
C VAL A 338 -23.48 19.63 -0.96
N GLU A 339 -24.01 20.34 0.05
CA GLU A 339 -25.03 21.38 -0.14
C GLU A 339 -24.52 22.52 -1.04
N ARG A 340 -23.29 23.01 -0.84
CA ARG A 340 -22.68 24.05 -1.69
C ARG A 340 -22.50 23.58 -3.13
N ILE A 341 -22.03 22.35 -3.35
CA ILE A 341 -21.87 21.77 -4.68
C ILE A 341 -23.23 21.62 -5.37
N ALA A 342 -24.25 21.13 -4.66
CA ALA A 342 -25.60 20.94 -5.21
C ALA A 342 -26.29 22.26 -5.57
N GLU A 343 -25.98 23.35 -4.87
CA GLU A 343 -26.51 24.70 -5.13
C GLU A 343 -25.66 25.52 -6.12
N SER A 344 -24.47 25.02 -6.48
CA SER A 344 -23.56 25.76 -7.35
C SER A 344 -24.13 25.93 -8.76
N THR A 345 -23.72 27.03 -9.40
CA THR A 345 -24.06 27.35 -10.80
C THR A 345 -22.84 27.39 -11.71
N ASP A 346 -21.67 27.02 -11.18
CA ASP A 346 -20.39 27.14 -11.86
C ASP A 346 -19.54 25.86 -11.73
N TYR A 347 -18.99 25.41 -12.85
CA TYR A 347 -18.17 24.19 -12.93
C TYR A 347 -16.91 24.28 -12.06
N LEU A 348 -16.28 25.44 -12.00
CA LEU A 348 -15.06 25.65 -11.23
C LEU A 348 -15.32 25.69 -9.72
N GLU A 349 -16.45 26.24 -9.30
CA GLU A 349 -16.87 26.21 -7.89
C GLU A 349 -17.13 24.78 -7.42
N VAL A 350 -17.86 23.97 -8.21
CA VAL A 350 -18.07 22.53 -7.93
C VAL A 350 -16.75 21.78 -7.82
N LEU A 351 -15.82 22.01 -8.77
CA LEU A 351 -14.51 21.37 -8.78
C LEU A 351 -13.67 21.77 -7.56
N TYR A 352 -13.66 23.05 -7.21
CA TYR A 352 -12.92 23.58 -6.06
C TYR A 352 -13.42 22.95 -4.76
N GLU A 353 -14.72 23.03 -4.50
CA GLU A 353 -15.34 22.50 -3.28
C GLU A 353 -15.11 20.99 -3.16
N GLY A 354 -15.23 20.24 -4.26
CA GLY A 354 -14.97 18.81 -4.27
C GLY A 354 -13.53 18.46 -3.90
N VAL A 355 -12.54 19.18 -4.43
CA VAL A 355 -11.13 18.91 -4.11
C VAL A 355 -10.76 19.35 -2.71
N CYS A 356 -11.27 20.48 -2.24
CA CYS A 356 -11.07 20.89 -0.84
C CYS A 356 -11.60 19.83 0.13
N LEU A 357 -12.73 19.19 -0.18
CA LEU A 357 -13.28 18.11 0.64
C LEU A 357 -12.43 16.84 0.57
N VAL A 358 -11.88 16.47 -0.59
CA VAL A 358 -10.94 15.35 -0.72
C VAL A 358 -9.65 15.61 0.07
N MET A 359 -9.13 16.84 0.03
CA MET A 359 -7.97 17.23 0.84
C MET A 359 -8.27 17.07 2.33
N TYR A 360 -9.45 17.53 2.77
CA TYR A 360 -9.90 17.35 4.15
C TYR A 360 -10.01 15.86 4.53
N PHE A 361 -10.56 15.03 3.65
CA PHE A 361 -10.63 13.57 3.85
C PHE A 361 -9.24 12.94 4.06
N ASN A 362 -8.27 13.29 3.22
CA ASN A 362 -6.91 12.78 3.34
C ASN A 362 -6.22 13.24 4.63
N GLU A 363 -6.44 14.50 5.04
CA GLU A 363 -5.90 15.03 6.30
C GLU A 363 -6.48 14.30 7.52
N VAL A 364 -7.79 14.06 7.52
CA VAL A 364 -8.47 13.32 8.60
C VAL A 364 -7.96 11.88 8.68
N GLU A 365 -7.83 11.19 7.55
CA GLU A 365 -7.29 9.83 7.50
C GLU A 365 -5.84 9.77 8.00
N ALA A 366 -4.99 10.70 7.56
CA ALA A 366 -3.61 10.78 8.00
C ALA A 366 -3.49 11.02 9.51
N GLU A 367 -4.33 11.88 10.11
CA GLU A 367 -4.31 12.12 11.55
C GLU A 367 -4.73 10.88 12.36
N ILE A 368 -5.72 10.12 11.88
CA ILE A 368 -6.16 8.88 12.52
C ILE A 368 -5.02 7.85 12.47
N ILE A 369 -4.43 7.63 11.29
CA ILE A 369 -3.30 6.69 11.11
C ILE A 369 -2.11 7.11 11.96
N ARG A 370 -1.77 8.40 12.00
CA ARG A 370 -0.70 8.95 12.84
C ARG A 370 -0.95 8.69 14.33
N THR A 371 -2.17 8.88 14.80
CA THR A 371 -2.55 8.59 16.19
C THR A 371 -2.36 7.10 16.51
N GLU A 372 -2.88 6.22 15.66
CA GLU A 372 -2.71 4.76 15.83
C GLU A 372 -1.23 4.34 15.79
N ALA A 373 -0.46 4.93 14.87
CA ALA A 373 0.95 4.68 14.70
C ALA A 373 1.77 5.11 15.93
N LEU A 374 1.45 6.27 16.52
CA LEU A 374 2.08 6.75 17.74
C LEU A 374 1.73 5.89 18.95
N ASP A 375 0.45 5.48 19.09
CA ASP A 375 0.04 4.55 20.15
C ASP A 375 0.76 3.21 20.02
N TYR A 376 0.89 2.69 18.79
CA TYR A 376 1.66 1.50 18.50
C TYR A 376 3.14 1.66 18.86
N LEU A 377 3.77 2.74 18.41
CA LEU A 377 5.17 3.05 18.67
C LEU A 377 5.44 3.20 20.17
N ASP A 378 4.57 3.90 20.91
CA ASP A 378 4.68 4.09 22.35
C ASP A 378 4.63 2.73 23.10
N ASN A 379 3.69 1.85 22.70
CA ASN A 379 3.59 0.50 23.26
C ASN A 379 4.82 -0.36 22.92
N ARG A 380 5.31 -0.27 21.67
CA ARG A 380 6.48 -1.01 21.21
C ARG A 380 7.75 -0.54 21.92
N TYR A 381 7.95 0.77 22.04
CA TYR A 381 9.05 1.38 22.77
C TYR A 381 9.02 0.97 24.24
N ALA A 382 7.88 1.08 24.93
CA ALA A 382 7.76 0.66 26.32
C ALA A 382 8.12 -0.83 26.52
N ARG A 383 7.68 -1.69 25.59
CA ARG A 383 8.05 -3.10 25.58
C ARG A 383 9.57 -3.27 25.40
N LEU A 384 10.18 -2.68 24.38
CA LEU A 384 11.61 -2.79 24.14
C LEU A 384 12.44 -2.24 25.31
N GLN A 385 12.04 -1.10 25.87
CA GLN A 385 12.70 -0.48 27.02
C GLN A 385 12.78 -1.44 28.23
N SER A 386 11.76 -2.29 28.40
CA SER A 386 11.71 -3.28 29.47
C SER A 386 12.55 -4.55 29.21
N LEU A 387 13.03 -4.75 27.97
CA LEU A 387 13.67 -5.98 27.51
C LEU A 387 15.14 -5.81 27.15
N VAL A 388 15.54 -4.66 26.64
CA VAL A 388 16.90 -4.44 26.14
C VAL A 388 17.93 -4.32 27.26
N GLU A 389 19.20 -4.50 26.90
CA GLU A 389 20.32 -4.28 27.81
C GLU A 389 20.45 -2.79 28.22
N ASP A 390 20.84 -2.54 29.47
CA ASP A 390 20.88 -1.17 30.03
C ASP A 390 21.75 -0.21 29.22
N TRP A 391 22.83 -0.70 28.65
CA TRP A 391 23.75 0.11 27.84
C TRP A 391 23.16 0.53 26.49
N THR A 392 22.07 -0.11 26.03
CA THR A 392 21.37 0.22 24.77
C THR A 392 20.15 1.11 24.93
N LEU A 393 19.73 1.38 26.16
CA LEU A 393 18.54 2.21 26.44
C LEU A 393 18.66 3.62 25.83
N ALA A 394 19.85 4.22 25.86
CA ALA A 394 20.07 5.54 25.27
C ALA A 394 19.91 5.55 23.74
N VAL A 395 20.28 4.44 23.08
CA VAL A 395 20.11 4.29 21.62
C VAL A 395 18.64 4.09 21.29
N LEU A 396 17.95 3.24 22.04
CA LEU A 396 16.50 3.03 21.89
C LEU A 396 15.71 4.34 22.08
N GLU A 397 16.07 5.16 23.07
CA GLU A 397 15.45 6.47 23.31
C GLU A 397 15.63 7.42 22.12
N ALA A 398 16.84 7.49 21.57
CA ALA A 398 17.14 8.36 20.44
C ALA A 398 16.34 7.95 19.19
N GLU A 399 16.25 6.65 18.92
CA GLU A 399 15.48 6.11 17.79
C GLU A 399 13.99 6.28 17.94
N TYR A 400 13.47 6.09 19.15
CA TYR A 400 12.08 6.37 19.45
C TYR A 400 11.76 7.86 19.22
N GLY A 401 12.61 8.78 19.71
CA GLY A 401 12.45 10.22 19.48
C GLY A 401 12.50 10.61 18.01
N LYS A 402 13.42 10.01 17.23
CA LYS A 402 13.52 10.19 15.77
C LYS A 402 12.24 9.71 15.07
N THR A 403 11.84 8.46 15.32
CA THR A 403 10.66 7.83 14.69
C THR A 403 9.38 8.60 15.01
N LYS A 404 9.19 8.99 16.27
CA LYS A 404 8.06 9.81 16.71
C LYS A 404 7.99 11.14 15.96
N THR A 405 9.14 11.80 15.77
CA THR A 405 9.20 13.06 15.03
C THR A 405 8.81 12.87 13.56
N LEU A 406 9.31 11.80 12.93
CA LEU A 406 9.00 11.43 11.54
C LEU A 406 7.50 11.15 11.35
N ILE A 407 6.89 10.35 12.23
CA ILE A 407 5.44 10.07 12.19
C ILE A 407 4.62 11.36 12.35
N LEU A 408 4.98 12.23 13.29
CA LEU A 408 4.26 13.48 13.56
C LEU A 408 4.27 14.48 12.40
N SER A 409 5.21 14.34 11.47
CA SER A 409 5.42 15.29 10.37
C SER A 409 5.12 14.70 8.99
N SER A 410 4.73 13.43 8.91
CA SER A 410 4.29 12.78 7.66
C SER A 410 2.78 12.94 7.44
N TYR A 411 2.38 12.99 6.18
CA TYR A 411 0.99 13.11 5.71
C TYR A 411 0.55 11.90 4.86
N THR A 412 1.42 10.89 4.70
CA THR A 412 1.10 9.69 3.91
C THR A 412 1.09 8.45 4.80
N ARG A 413 0.20 7.52 4.45
CA ARG A 413 0.10 6.21 5.12
C ARG A 413 1.39 5.41 5.01
N ASP A 414 1.99 5.40 3.81
CA ASP A 414 3.15 4.55 3.49
C ASP A 414 4.40 4.99 4.26
N ASP A 415 4.66 6.29 4.38
CA ASP A 415 5.77 6.81 5.17
C ASP A 415 5.61 6.45 6.66
N ILE A 416 4.41 6.66 7.22
CA ILE A 416 4.13 6.40 8.63
C ILE A 416 4.40 4.93 8.96
N TYR A 417 3.94 4.00 8.12
CA TYR A 417 4.21 2.58 8.32
C TYR A 417 5.68 2.22 8.06
N GLY A 418 6.32 2.82 7.07
CA GLY A 418 7.76 2.64 6.82
C GLY A 418 8.61 3.04 8.03
N TYR A 419 8.30 4.16 8.69
CA TYR A 419 9.01 4.57 9.91
C TYR A 419 8.79 3.61 11.09
N ILE A 420 7.58 3.04 11.23
CA ILE A 420 7.33 1.99 12.23
C ILE A 420 8.18 0.76 11.90
N GLU A 421 8.15 0.30 10.66
CA GLU A 421 8.88 -0.89 10.21
C GLU A 421 10.40 -0.72 10.43
N ASP A 422 10.96 0.45 10.10
CA ASP A 422 12.36 0.78 10.37
C ASP A 422 12.71 0.68 11.86
N PHE A 423 11.83 1.17 12.73
CA PHE A 423 12.00 1.06 14.18
C PHE A 423 11.93 -0.41 14.65
N GLU A 424 11.09 -1.23 14.03
CA GLU A 424 10.92 -2.64 14.38
C GLU A 424 12.07 -3.54 13.90
N ASN A 425 12.59 -3.26 12.71
CA ASN A 425 13.67 -4.01 12.07
C ASN A 425 15.03 -3.73 12.72
N ARG A 426 15.14 -2.69 13.55
CA ARG A 426 16.36 -2.42 14.33
C ARG A 426 16.59 -3.51 15.38
N SER A 427 17.78 -4.10 15.31
CA SER A 427 18.21 -5.14 16.24
C SER A 427 18.75 -4.54 17.54
N PHE A 428 18.04 -4.75 18.65
CA PHE A 428 18.50 -4.41 19.99
C PHE A 428 18.87 -5.68 20.78
N PRO A 429 20.04 -5.74 21.42
CA PRO A 429 20.41 -6.86 22.28
C PRO A 429 19.51 -6.92 23.51
N PHE A 430 18.87 -8.08 23.71
CA PHE A 430 17.99 -8.31 24.85
C PHE A 430 18.75 -8.76 26.09
N ASN A 431 18.23 -8.36 27.24
CA ASN A 431 18.59 -8.94 28.52
C ASN A 431 17.79 -10.23 28.74
N GLU A 432 18.46 -11.37 28.70
CA GLU A 432 17.83 -12.70 28.77
C GLU A 432 16.97 -12.91 30.04
N LEU A 433 17.36 -12.31 31.17
CA LEU A 433 16.56 -12.38 32.40
C LEU A 433 15.27 -11.57 32.28
N ARG A 434 15.35 -10.33 31.75
CA ARG A 434 14.15 -9.50 31.52
C ARG A 434 13.21 -10.14 30.51
N LEU A 435 13.76 -10.77 29.48
CA LEU A 435 12.99 -11.51 28.49
C LEU A 435 12.26 -12.69 29.12
N ALA A 436 12.93 -13.48 29.97
CA ALA A 436 12.30 -14.57 30.72
C ALA A 436 11.18 -14.05 31.65
N ILE A 437 11.43 -12.97 32.41
CA ILE A 437 10.44 -12.32 33.27
C ILE A 437 9.22 -11.88 32.46
N SER A 438 9.42 -11.18 31.34
CA SER A 438 8.34 -10.70 30.48
C SER A 438 7.50 -11.84 29.91
N ARG A 439 8.13 -12.91 29.41
CA ARG A 439 7.44 -14.11 28.93
C ARG A 439 6.59 -14.75 30.03
N ALA A 440 7.16 -14.91 31.21
CA ALA A 440 6.45 -15.49 32.35
C ALA A 440 5.28 -14.62 32.83
N LEU A 441 5.45 -13.31 32.88
CA LEU A 441 4.37 -12.39 33.22
C LEU A 441 3.25 -12.42 32.18
N ASN A 442 3.57 -12.46 30.89
CA ASN A 442 2.58 -12.58 29.81
C ASN A 442 1.82 -13.91 29.88
N GLU A 443 2.50 -15.04 30.13
CA GLU A 443 1.84 -16.33 30.30
C GLU A 443 0.93 -16.35 31.53
N LEU A 444 1.39 -15.77 32.65
CA LEU A 444 0.60 -15.63 33.86
C LEU A 444 -0.63 -14.74 33.65
N ALA A 445 -0.46 -13.60 32.97
CA ALA A 445 -1.53 -12.67 32.64
C ALA A 445 -2.56 -13.31 31.70
N ALA A 446 -2.12 -13.99 30.63
CA ALA A 446 -3.01 -14.71 29.72
C ALA A 446 -3.83 -15.77 30.46
N TYR A 447 -3.21 -16.55 31.34
CA TYR A 447 -3.92 -17.52 32.18
C TYR A 447 -4.92 -16.81 33.11
N TYR A 448 -4.51 -15.74 33.78
CA TYR A 448 -5.38 -14.99 34.69
C TYR A 448 -6.58 -14.35 33.98
N GLU A 449 -6.37 -13.64 32.87
CA GLU A 449 -7.45 -13.00 32.11
C GLU A 449 -8.42 -14.02 31.52
N SER A 450 -7.95 -15.20 31.09
CA SER A 450 -8.83 -16.28 30.63
C SER A 450 -9.73 -16.84 31.73
N MET A 451 -9.26 -16.86 32.97
CA MET A 451 -9.97 -17.46 34.09
C MET A 451 -10.84 -16.46 34.85
N ARG A 452 -10.34 -15.24 35.07
CA ARG A 452 -10.90 -14.24 36.00
C ARG A 452 -12.39 -13.94 35.78
N PRO A 453 -12.89 -13.72 34.55
CA PRO A 453 -14.31 -13.42 34.31
C PRO A 453 -15.25 -14.57 34.72
N ASN A 454 -14.70 -15.78 34.84
CA ASN A 454 -15.42 -17.03 34.99
C ASN A 454 -15.42 -17.56 36.42
N LEU A 455 -14.91 -16.79 37.40
CA LEU A 455 -14.72 -17.27 38.77
C LEU A 455 -15.85 -16.89 39.71
N ILE A 456 -16.10 -17.79 40.67
CA ILE A 456 -16.98 -17.52 41.82
C ILE A 456 -16.40 -16.43 42.74
N ASN A 457 -15.06 -16.31 42.81
CA ASN A 457 -14.35 -15.32 43.63
C ASN A 457 -13.14 -14.74 42.88
N ALA A 458 -13.38 -13.73 42.05
CA ALA A 458 -12.32 -13.04 41.29
C ALA A 458 -11.33 -12.31 42.21
N GLU A 459 -11.80 -11.68 43.30
CA GLU A 459 -10.96 -10.89 44.22
C GLU A 459 -9.82 -11.72 44.85
N LEU A 460 -10.07 -13.00 45.17
CA LEU A 460 -9.02 -13.89 45.65
C LEU A 460 -7.96 -14.15 44.58
N MET A 461 -8.36 -14.27 43.32
CA MET A 461 -7.43 -14.47 42.21
C MET A 461 -6.65 -13.22 41.85
N ASP A 462 -7.26 -12.04 41.91
CA ASP A 462 -6.59 -10.76 41.74
C ASP A 462 -5.42 -10.64 42.76
N ASN A 463 -5.65 -11.03 44.02
CA ASN A 463 -4.61 -11.03 45.05
C ASN A 463 -3.46 -12.00 44.75
N TYR A 464 -3.75 -13.22 44.28
CA TYR A 464 -2.72 -14.20 43.93
C TYR A 464 -1.94 -13.80 42.68
N TYR A 465 -2.63 -13.35 41.63
CA TYR A 465 -2.00 -12.83 40.42
C TYR A 465 -1.02 -11.71 40.76
N ASN A 466 -1.47 -10.69 41.50
CA ASN A 466 -0.60 -9.57 41.90
C ASN A 466 0.63 -10.02 42.71
N ALA A 467 0.47 -10.98 43.63
CA ALA A 467 1.58 -11.51 44.43
C ALA A 467 2.59 -12.30 43.59
N TYR A 468 2.11 -13.12 42.65
CA TYR A 468 2.98 -13.91 41.77
C TYR A 468 3.66 -13.05 40.71
N SER A 469 2.96 -12.10 40.12
CA SER A 469 3.54 -11.12 39.20
C SER A 469 4.66 -10.34 39.88
N ALA A 470 4.45 -9.88 41.12
CA ALA A 470 5.50 -9.20 41.89
C ALA A 470 6.71 -10.11 42.19
N SER A 471 6.46 -11.40 42.46
CA SER A 471 7.53 -12.38 42.72
C SER A 471 8.36 -12.65 41.47
N ILE A 472 7.72 -12.94 40.34
CA ILE A 472 8.35 -13.16 39.03
C ILE A 472 9.18 -11.93 38.63
N ASN A 473 8.62 -10.74 38.79
CA ASN A 473 9.30 -9.50 38.44
C ASN A 473 10.53 -9.19 39.32
N SER A 474 10.65 -9.86 40.48
CA SER A 474 11.77 -9.73 41.41
C SER A 474 12.81 -10.86 41.31
N ALA A 475 12.63 -11.79 40.37
CA ALA A 475 13.54 -12.90 40.17
C ALA A 475 14.93 -12.44 39.71
N ASP A 476 15.97 -13.10 40.21
CA ASP A 476 17.39 -12.79 39.96
C ASP A 476 18.06 -13.74 38.94
N SER A 477 17.32 -14.74 38.45
CA SER A 477 17.78 -15.72 37.45
C SER A 477 16.61 -16.33 36.67
N ILE A 478 16.91 -16.83 35.47
CA ILE A 478 15.92 -17.47 34.58
C ILE A 478 15.32 -18.71 35.25
N ASP A 479 16.14 -19.55 35.89
CA ASP A 479 15.68 -20.73 36.62
C ASP A 479 14.65 -20.37 37.72
N ASN A 480 14.83 -19.23 38.39
CA ASN A 480 13.89 -18.76 39.40
C ASN A 480 12.58 -18.24 38.78
N VAL A 481 12.64 -17.60 37.60
CA VAL A 481 11.44 -17.18 36.86
C VAL A 481 10.58 -18.38 36.50
N ASP A 482 11.17 -19.42 35.88
CA ASP A 482 10.45 -20.61 35.42
C ASP A 482 9.83 -21.39 36.59
N ALA A 483 10.58 -21.50 37.70
CA ALA A 483 10.08 -22.12 38.92
C ALA A 483 8.90 -21.34 39.52
N MET A 484 8.99 -20.01 39.56
CA MET A 484 7.91 -19.14 40.08
C MET A 484 6.67 -19.17 39.19
N LEU A 485 6.83 -19.15 37.86
CA LEU A 485 5.73 -19.27 36.91
C LEU A 485 5.00 -20.62 37.06
N SER A 486 5.76 -21.71 37.07
CA SER A 486 5.22 -23.06 37.25
C SER A 486 4.42 -23.18 38.56
N GLN A 487 4.96 -22.61 39.64
CA GLN A 487 4.27 -22.57 40.93
C GLN A 487 3.02 -21.69 40.89
N ALA A 488 3.10 -20.51 40.25
CA ALA A 488 1.99 -19.59 40.11
C ALA A 488 0.83 -20.26 39.37
N LEU A 489 1.08 -20.80 38.17
CA LEU A 489 0.06 -21.49 37.37
C LEU A 489 -0.56 -22.68 38.11
N ALA A 490 0.25 -23.51 38.78
CA ALA A 490 -0.26 -24.62 39.57
C ALA A 490 -1.18 -24.17 40.71
N ASN A 491 -0.81 -23.09 41.40
CA ASN A 491 -1.62 -22.54 42.49
C ASN A 491 -2.89 -21.87 41.97
N LEU A 492 -2.79 -21.05 40.92
CA LEU A 492 -3.95 -20.41 40.31
C LEU A 492 -4.96 -21.46 39.81
N ARG A 493 -4.51 -22.58 39.24
CA ARG A 493 -5.37 -23.73 38.87
C ARG A 493 -6.08 -24.34 40.07
N ASN A 494 -5.38 -24.52 41.19
CA ASN A 494 -5.97 -25.11 42.40
C ASN A 494 -6.98 -24.18 43.10
N PHE A 495 -6.82 -22.86 42.95
CA PHE A 495 -7.70 -21.87 43.56
C PHE A 495 -8.88 -21.47 42.68
N ALA A 496 -8.77 -21.63 41.36
CA ALA A 496 -9.84 -21.35 40.42
C ALA A 496 -11.04 -22.27 40.67
N ARG A 497 -12.11 -21.72 41.25
CA ARG A 497 -13.44 -22.33 41.22
C ARG A 497 -14.28 -21.61 40.18
N MET A 498 -14.48 -22.29 39.06
CA MET A 498 -15.28 -21.78 37.96
C MET A 498 -16.76 -21.73 38.33
N ASP A 499 -17.38 -20.60 38.00
CA ASP A 499 -18.80 -20.45 37.83
C ASP A 499 -19.12 -20.88 36.39
N TYR A 500 -19.63 -22.11 36.25
CA TYR A 500 -19.85 -22.71 34.93
C TYR A 500 -20.88 -21.96 34.09
N ASP A 501 -21.86 -21.30 34.73
CA ASP A 501 -22.89 -20.53 34.02
C ASP A 501 -22.27 -19.24 33.45
N LYS A 502 -21.41 -18.56 34.22
CA LYS A 502 -20.64 -17.40 33.72
C LYS A 502 -19.61 -17.78 32.66
N PHE A 503 -18.94 -18.92 32.85
CA PHE A 503 -18.02 -19.45 31.84
C PHE A 503 -18.74 -19.67 30.52
N LEU A 504 -19.87 -20.39 30.53
CA LEU A 504 -20.62 -20.67 29.33
C LEU A 504 -21.16 -19.40 28.67
N LEU A 505 -21.60 -18.42 29.46
CA LEU A 505 -22.01 -17.10 28.99
C LEU A 505 -20.87 -16.36 28.28
N ASN A 506 -19.72 -16.18 28.95
CA ASN A 506 -18.57 -15.46 28.41
C ASN A 506 -17.97 -16.18 27.19
N TYR A 507 -17.93 -17.51 27.24
CA TYR A 507 -17.48 -18.37 26.16
C TYR A 507 -18.33 -18.16 24.89
N THR A 508 -19.65 -18.25 25.04
CA THR A 508 -20.61 -18.06 23.93
C THR A 508 -20.54 -16.62 23.40
N ARG A 509 -20.41 -15.63 24.29
CA ARG A 509 -20.23 -14.22 23.91
C ARG A 509 -19.00 -14.02 23.03
N ASN A 510 -17.84 -14.53 23.44
CA ASN A 510 -16.61 -14.38 22.68
C ASN A 510 -16.71 -15.04 21.31
N ILE A 511 -17.37 -16.21 21.23
CA ILE A 511 -17.63 -16.85 19.94
C ILE A 511 -18.52 -15.97 19.05
N TYR A 512 -19.57 -15.35 19.59
CA TYR A 512 -20.40 -14.44 18.79
C TYR A 512 -19.65 -13.19 18.34
N LEU A 513 -18.80 -12.59 19.21
CA LEU A 513 -17.94 -11.46 18.83
C LEU A 513 -16.96 -11.83 17.72
N ASP A 514 -16.34 -13.01 17.78
CA ASP A 514 -15.46 -13.53 16.73
C ASP A 514 -16.22 -13.72 15.42
N ILE A 515 -17.36 -14.39 15.48
CA ILE A 515 -18.20 -14.73 14.33
C ILE A 515 -18.73 -13.47 13.65
N THR A 516 -19.19 -12.47 14.40
CA THR A 516 -19.65 -11.19 13.81
C THR A 516 -18.52 -10.46 13.09
N TRP A 517 -17.30 -10.50 13.64
CA TRP A 517 -16.12 -9.95 12.99
C TRP A 517 -15.72 -10.72 11.72
N TYR A 518 -15.71 -12.05 11.74
CA TYR A 518 -15.39 -12.86 10.56
C TYR A 518 -16.36 -12.62 9.40
N LEU A 519 -17.66 -12.45 9.69
CA LEU A 519 -18.64 -12.12 8.66
C LEU A 519 -18.38 -10.75 8.06
N GLU A 520 -18.15 -9.73 8.88
CA GLU A 520 -17.78 -8.39 8.39
C GLU A 520 -16.56 -8.51 7.48
N MET A 521 -15.45 -9.07 7.95
CA MET A 521 -14.22 -9.19 7.16
C MET A 521 -14.40 -9.95 5.84
N THR A 522 -15.26 -10.97 5.83
CA THR A 522 -15.54 -11.79 4.65
C THR A 522 -16.37 -11.03 3.61
N ILE A 523 -17.34 -10.25 4.07
CA ILE A 523 -18.30 -9.55 3.21
C ILE A 523 -17.79 -8.16 2.81
N LYS A 524 -17.01 -7.50 3.67
CA LYS A 524 -16.63 -6.08 3.54
C LYS A 524 -15.97 -5.82 2.20
N GLU A 525 -15.05 -6.67 1.74
CA GLU A 525 -14.37 -6.47 0.45
C GLU A 525 -15.25 -6.71 -0.79
N ALA A 526 -16.41 -7.36 -0.64
CA ALA A 526 -17.31 -7.71 -1.73
C ALA A 526 -18.50 -6.74 -1.88
N VAL A 527 -18.58 -5.68 -1.07
CA VAL A 527 -19.71 -4.75 -1.04
C VAL A 527 -19.27 -3.29 -1.25
N SER A 528 -20.21 -2.43 -1.64
CA SER A 528 -19.97 -0.99 -1.79
C SER A 528 -19.55 -0.34 -0.48
N ASN A 529 -18.91 0.83 -0.53
CA ASN A 529 -18.45 1.54 0.67
C ASN A 529 -19.60 1.92 1.62
N TYR A 530 -20.80 2.21 1.11
CA TYR A 530 -21.99 2.45 1.95
C TYR A 530 -22.40 1.18 2.70
N GLU A 531 -22.42 0.03 2.02
CA GLU A 531 -22.72 -1.26 2.64
C GLU A 531 -21.66 -1.65 3.68
N LYS A 532 -20.37 -1.35 3.42
CA LYS A 532 -19.29 -1.52 4.41
C LYS A 532 -19.59 -0.75 5.69
N TYR A 533 -19.99 0.53 5.57
CA TYR A 533 -20.40 1.34 6.73
C TYR A 533 -21.56 0.72 7.49
N MET A 534 -22.64 0.35 6.79
CA MET A 534 -23.83 -0.26 7.42
C MET A 534 -23.48 -1.55 8.18
N LEU A 535 -22.62 -2.38 7.60
CA LEU A 535 -22.09 -3.60 8.23
C LEU A 535 -21.27 -3.29 9.49
N THR A 536 -20.31 -2.36 9.41
CA THR A 536 -19.46 -1.98 10.54
C THR A 536 -20.30 -1.37 11.67
N ALA A 537 -21.27 -0.51 11.36
CA ALA A 537 -22.17 0.10 12.33
C ALA A 537 -23.06 -0.95 13.03
N ALA A 538 -23.70 -1.83 12.26
CA ALA A 538 -24.52 -2.92 12.78
C ALA A 538 -23.69 -3.87 13.68
N ARG A 539 -22.46 -4.21 13.27
CA ARG A 539 -21.55 -5.02 14.11
C ARG A 539 -21.21 -4.30 15.42
N MET A 540 -20.84 -3.02 15.37
CA MET A 540 -20.45 -2.30 16.58
C MET A 540 -21.60 -2.19 17.59
N GLN A 541 -22.81 -1.93 17.11
CA GLN A 541 -24.01 -1.97 17.94
C GLN A 541 -24.25 -3.36 18.54
N ALA A 542 -24.15 -4.42 17.73
CA ALA A 542 -24.30 -5.79 18.20
C ALA A 542 -23.23 -6.15 19.23
N ASN A 543 -21.98 -5.75 19.03
CA ASN A 543 -20.88 -6.02 19.95
C ASN A 543 -21.10 -5.33 21.30
N GLU A 544 -21.53 -4.06 21.32
CA GLU A 544 -21.89 -3.38 22.56
C GLU A 544 -23.01 -4.12 23.31
N LEU A 545 -24.03 -4.60 22.61
CA LEU A 545 -25.12 -5.37 23.20
C LEU A 545 -24.64 -6.75 23.72
N LEU A 546 -23.82 -7.46 22.94
CA LEU A 546 -23.25 -8.76 23.30
C LEU A 546 -22.35 -8.65 24.55
N GLU A 547 -21.51 -7.62 24.63
CA GLU A 547 -20.65 -7.33 25.78
C GLU A 547 -21.45 -7.11 27.07
N ASN A 548 -22.64 -6.51 26.96
CA ASN A 548 -23.53 -6.20 28.09
C ASN A 548 -24.61 -7.27 28.35
N ALA A 549 -24.62 -8.39 27.61
CA ALA A 549 -25.61 -9.45 27.79
C ALA A 549 -25.41 -10.22 29.10
N ASP A 550 -26.50 -10.42 29.85
CA ASP A 550 -26.50 -11.08 31.18
C ASP A 550 -26.85 -12.57 31.11
N THR A 551 -27.45 -13.04 30.01
CA THR A 551 -27.88 -14.43 29.84
C THR A 551 -27.55 -14.99 28.45
N LEU A 552 -27.53 -16.33 28.33
CA LEU A 552 -27.34 -17.02 27.05
C LEU A 552 -28.47 -16.73 26.06
N GLU A 553 -29.70 -16.56 26.58
CA GLU A 553 -30.88 -16.22 25.77
C GLU A 553 -30.74 -14.80 25.20
N ASP A 554 -30.21 -13.85 25.97
CA ASP A 554 -29.93 -12.50 25.47
C ASP A 554 -28.87 -12.53 24.36
N LEU A 555 -27.78 -13.29 24.54
CA LEU A 555 -26.74 -13.44 23.52
C LEU A 555 -27.30 -14.00 22.21
N GLU A 556 -28.10 -15.07 22.28
CA GLU A 556 -28.73 -15.68 21.10
C GLU A 556 -29.72 -14.73 20.42
N LEU A 557 -30.51 -13.97 21.20
CA LEU A 557 -31.44 -12.99 20.66
C LEU A 557 -30.70 -11.85 19.94
N ILE A 558 -29.72 -11.23 20.58
CA ILE A 558 -28.92 -10.12 20.01
C ILE A 558 -28.23 -10.58 18.72
N TYR A 559 -27.64 -11.77 18.75
CA TYR A 559 -26.96 -12.34 17.59
C TYR A 559 -27.91 -12.62 16.42
N ASN A 560 -29.09 -13.20 16.68
CA ASN A 560 -30.08 -13.47 15.65
C ASN A 560 -30.69 -12.18 15.08
N ASP A 561 -30.94 -11.18 15.92
CA ASP A 561 -31.42 -9.87 15.48
C ASP A 561 -30.39 -9.18 14.57
N TRP A 562 -29.11 -9.21 14.95
CA TRP A 562 -28.02 -8.69 14.12
C TRP A 562 -27.89 -9.47 12.80
N LEU A 563 -28.02 -10.80 12.81
CA LEU A 563 -28.00 -11.61 11.61
C LEU A 563 -29.13 -11.26 10.65
N ASP A 564 -30.33 -11.08 11.20
CA ASP A 564 -31.49 -10.65 10.43
C ASP A 564 -31.26 -9.27 9.83
N GLU A 565 -30.70 -8.33 10.60
CA GLU A 565 -30.33 -7.00 10.11
C GLU A 565 -29.33 -7.08 8.96
N VAL A 566 -28.22 -7.81 9.13
CA VAL A 566 -27.17 -7.96 8.12
C VAL A 566 -27.72 -8.60 6.84
N PHE A 567 -28.44 -9.71 6.91
CA PHE A 567 -28.99 -10.36 5.71
C PHE A 567 -30.22 -9.66 5.11
N ASN A 568 -30.77 -8.65 5.79
CA ASN A 568 -31.77 -7.74 5.23
C ASN A 568 -31.15 -6.53 4.51
N LEU A 569 -29.86 -6.25 4.73
CA LEU A 569 -29.10 -5.37 3.84
C LEU A 569 -29.00 -6.10 2.49
N GLU A 570 -29.69 -5.62 1.46
CA GLU A 570 -29.68 -6.23 0.14
C GLU A 570 -28.28 -6.14 -0.48
N PHE A 571 -27.38 -7.10 -0.17
CA PHE A 571 -26.05 -7.16 -0.80
C PHE A 571 -26.19 -7.62 -2.24
N VAL A 572 -26.14 -6.67 -3.17
CA VAL A 572 -26.55 -6.89 -4.57
C VAL A 572 -25.69 -7.93 -5.30
N ASP A 573 -24.46 -8.19 -4.85
CA ASP A 573 -23.46 -8.93 -5.63
C ASP A 573 -22.84 -10.19 -4.98
N ILE A 574 -23.08 -10.49 -3.70
CA ILE A 574 -22.44 -11.66 -3.06
C ILE A 574 -23.16 -12.95 -3.40
N GLN A 575 -22.48 -13.85 -4.12
CA GLN A 575 -23.01 -15.18 -4.36
C GLN A 575 -22.82 -16.08 -3.13
N PRO A 576 -23.76 -16.99 -2.83
CA PRO A 576 -23.60 -18.01 -1.78
C PRO A 576 -22.28 -18.78 -1.90
N LEU A 577 -21.84 -19.06 -3.13
CA LEU A 577 -20.58 -19.76 -3.41
C LEU A 577 -19.34 -18.97 -2.95
N ASP A 578 -19.35 -17.64 -3.11
CA ASP A 578 -18.23 -16.78 -2.72
C ASP A 578 -18.10 -16.73 -1.19
N LEU A 579 -19.25 -16.61 -0.51
CA LEU A 579 -19.31 -16.68 0.95
C LEU A 579 -18.88 -18.07 1.47
N GLN A 580 -19.31 -19.16 0.81
CA GLN A 580 -18.89 -20.53 1.17
C GLN A 580 -17.37 -20.70 1.11
N ASN A 581 -16.76 -20.26 0.00
CA ASN A 581 -15.33 -20.40 -0.19
C ASN A 581 -14.58 -19.57 0.84
N ALA A 582 -14.97 -18.31 1.06
CA ALA A 582 -14.30 -17.44 2.03
C ALA A 582 -14.41 -17.99 3.47
N LEU A 583 -15.59 -18.43 3.92
CA LEU A 583 -15.76 -18.97 5.28
C LEU A 583 -14.98 -20.28 5.49
N ILE A 584 -14.95 -21.16 4.48
CA ILE A 584 -14.23 -22.44 4.57
C ILE A 584 -12.73 -22.21 4.51
N ASP A 585 -12.25 -21.47 3.50
CA ASP A 585 -10.85 -21.35 3.17
C ASP A 585 -10.12 -20.36 4.09
N ASN A 586 -10.79 -19.30 4.55
CA ASN A 586 -10.17 -18.31 5.43
C ASN A 586 -10.40 -18.57 6.91
N VAL A 587 -11.56 -19.12 7.32
CA VAL A 587 -11.89 -19.23 8.75
C VAL A 587 -11.83 -20.66 9.27
N LEU A 588 -12.57 -21.58 8.65
CA LEU A 588 -12.59 -22.98 9.12
C LEU A 588 -11.25 -23.68 8.89
N LEU A 589 -10.55 -23.36 7.80
CA LEU A 589 -9.21 -23.88 7.55
C LEU A 589 -8.21 -23.40 8.60
N MET A 590 -8.30 -22.15 9.06
CA MET A 590 -7.46 -21.66 10.17
C MET A 590 -7.72 -22.46 11.44
N LEU A 591 -9.00 -22.71 11.80
CA LEU A 591 -9.34 -23.59 12.93
C LEU A 591 -8.82 -25.02 12.73
N TYR A 592 -8.87 -25.53 11.49
CA TYR A 592 -8.39 -26.86 11.17
C TYR A 592 -6.91 -27.02 11.55
N TRP A 593 -6.10 -26.02 11.20
CA TRP A 593 -4.66 -26.02 11.49
C TRP A 593 -4.31 -25.67 12.94
N GLN A 594 -5.21 -25.02 13.69
CA GLN A 594 -5.03 -24.80 15.13
C GLN A 594 -5.17 -26.08 15.97
N TYR A 595 -5.73 -27.15 15.41
CA TYR A 595 -5.86 -28.43 16.10
C TYR A 595 -4.52 -29.21 16.05
N PRO A 596 -3.99 -29.71 17.19
CA PRO A 596 -2.66 -30.34 17.26
C PRO A 596 -2.43 -31.45 16.25
N ASN A 597 -3.41 -32.31 15.99
CA ASN A 597 -3.31 -33.36 15.00
C ASN A 597 -4.52 -33.29 14.05
N PRO A 598 -4.47 -32.47 13.00
CA PRO A 598 -5.64 -32.18 12.18
C PRO A 598 -6.11 -33.39 11.35
N ILE A 599 -5.26 -34.41 11.19
CA ILE A 599 -5.61 -35.70 10.59
C ILE A 599 -6.22 -36.69 11.60
N ALA A 600 -6.38 -36.31 12.87
CA ALA A 600 -7.09 -37.12 13.84
C ALA A 600 -8.51 -37.42 13.32
N PRO A 601 -8.94 -38.70 13.29
CA PRO A 601 -10.24 -39.05 12.70
C PRO A 601 -11.43 -38.31 13.31
N GLU A 602 -11.37 -37.99 14.61
CA GLU A 602 -12.44 -37.26 15.30
C GLU A 602 -12.58 -35.81 14.85
N PHE A 603 -11.47 -35.14 14.53
CA PHE A 603 -11.48 -33.74 14.12
C PHE A 603 -11.64 -33.60 12.60
N SER A 604 -10.89 -34.39 11.83
CA SER A 604 -10.98 -34.41 10.36
C SER A 604 -12.36 -34.81 9.84
N THR A 605 -13.05 -35.75 10.50
CA THR A 605 -14.42 -36.13 10.11
C THR A 605 -15.39 -34.99 10.37
N VAL A 606 -15.32 -34.35 11.54
CA VAL A 606 -16.20 -33.23 11.90
C VAL A 606 -15.95 -32.04 10.96
N TYR A 607 -14.69 -31.70 10.69
CA TYR A 607 -14.34 -30.67 9.71
C TYR A 607 -14.91 -31.00 8.32
N HIS A 608 -14.69 -32.23 7.83
CA HIS A 608 -15.20 -32.64 6.53
C HIS A 608 -16.73 -32.59 6.44
N ASP A 609 -17.43 -33.13 7.44
CA ASP A 609 -18.90 -33.14 7.46
C ASP A 609 -19.47 -31.72 7.45
N HIS A 610 -18.87 -30.80 8.21
CA HIS A 610 -19.30 -29.40 8.23
C HIS A 610 -18.97 -28.65 6.93
N THR A 611 -17.79 -28.85 6.34
CA THR A 611 -17.46 -28.23 5.03
C THR A 611 -18.41 -28.72 3.93
N VAL A 612 -18.79 -29.99 3.93
CA VAL A 612 -19.80 -30.54 3.00
C VAL A 612 -21.18 -29.92 3.27
N ASN A 613 -21.58 -29.76 4.54
CA ASN A 613 -22.85 -29.12 4.90
C ASN A 613 -22.90 -27.67 4.41
N ILE A 614 -21.85 -26.89 4.63
CA ILE A 614 -21.75 -25.49 4.17
C ILE A 614 -21.82 -25.39 2.65
N ARG A 615 -21.06 -26.21 1.92
CA ARG A 615 -21.07 -26.26 0.45
C ARG A 615 -22.39 -26.74 -0.16
N SER A 616 -23.27 -27.31 0.65
CA SER A 616 -24.59 -27.79 0.21
C SER A 616 -25.71 -26.75 0.33
N LYS A 617 -25.41 -25.56 0.88
CA LYS A 617 -26.39 -24.48 1.03
C LYS A 617 -26.43 -23.64 -0.23
N ASP A 618 -27.62 -23.23 -0.63
CA ASP A 618 -27.83 -22.36 -1.81
C ASP A 618 -28.27 -20.94 -1.41
N ASP A 619 -28.38 -20.68 -0.11
CA ASP A 619 -28.83 -19.42 0.49
C ASP A 619 -27.73 -18.88 1.42
N LEU A 620 -27.53 -17.56 1.44
CA LEU A 620 -26.47 -16.90 2.21
C LEU A 620 -26.66 -17.08 3.72
N LYS A 621 -27.90 -16.93 4.21
CA LYS A 621 -28.24 -17.05 5.63
C LYS A 621 -28.11 -18.51 6.08
N GLU A 622 -28.56 -19.47 5.26
CA GLU A 622 -28.37 -20.89 5.54
C GLU A 622 -26.90 -21.32 5.50
N THR A 623 -26.11 -20.77 4.55
CA THR A 623 -24.66 -20.99 4.45
C THR A 623 -23.97 -20.55 5.73
N TYR A 624 -24.27 -19.34 6.17
CA TYR A 624 -23.63 -18.77 7.35
C TYR A 624 -24.08 -19.46 8.64
N ALA A 625 -25.36 -19.80 8.78
CA ALA A 625 -25.83 -20.60 9.91
C ALA A 625 -25.10 -21.96 9.99
N ALA A 626 -24.88 -22.63 8.86
CA ALA A 626 -24.11 -23.88 8.81
C ALA A 626 -22.62 -23.67 9.17
N PHE A 627 -22.04 -22.51 8.84
CA PHE A 627 -20.69 -22.12 9.27
C PHE A 627 -20.62 -21.90 10.78
N VAL A 628 -21.59 -21.24 11.38
CA VAL A 628 -21.64 -20.98 12.83
C VAL A 628 -21.67 -22.30 13.60
N GLU A 629 -22.54 -23.24 13.19
CA GLU A 629 -22.57 -24.60 13.74
C GLU A 629 -21.20 -25.30 13.64
N ALA A 630 -20.53 -25.15 12.49
CA ALA A 630 -19.20 -25.71 12.27
C ALA A 630 -18.13 -25.08 13.18
N TYR A 631 -18.16 -23.76 13.34
CA TYR A 631 -17.22 -23.01 14.18
C TYR A 631 -17.36 -23.45 15.64
N PHE A 632 -18.58 -23.52 16.18
CA PHE A 632 -18.83 -24.01 17.53
C PHE A 632 -18.34 -25.46 17.72
N ALA A 633 -18.62 -26.35 16.77
CA ALA A 633 -18.22 -27.76 16.87
C ALA A 633 -16.69 -27.93 16.86
N LEU A 634 -16.00 -27.24 15.95
CA LEU A 634 -14.55 -27.34 15.81
C LEU A 634 -13.81 -26.64 16.96
N LYS A 635 -14.26 -25.46 17.39
CA LYS A 635 -13.68 -24.73 18.52
C LYS A 635 -13.76 -25.53 19.81
N ALA A 636 -14.91 -26.18 20.07
CA ALA A 636 -15.08 -27.05 21.23
C ALA A 636 -14.13 -28.25 21.22
N LEU A 637 -13.84 -28.84 20.04
CA LEU A 637 -12.88 -29.93 19.91
C LEU A 637 -11.44 -29.47 20.16
N ILE A 638 -11.05 -28.32 19.60
CA ILE A 638 -9.73 -27.70 19.81
C ILE A 638 -9.50 -27.47 21.31
N GLU A 639 -10.45 -26.84 21.99
CA GLU A 639 -10.32 -26.52 23.41
C GLU A 639 -10.37 -27.74 24.31
N LYS A 640 -11.18 -28.76 23.99
CA LYS A 640 -11.18 -30.04 24.69
C LYS A 640 -9.82 -30.73 24.61
N ASN A 641 -9.15 -30.65 23.47
CA ASN A 641 -7.81 -31.23 23.30
C ASN A 641 -6.79 -30.48 24.18
N TYR A 642 -6.89 -29.16 24.28
CA TYR A 642 -6.03 -28.34 25.13
C TYR A 642 -6.36 -28.40 26.63
N SER A 643 -7.61 -28.72 27.00
CA SER A 643 -8.04 -28.80 28.40
C SER A 643 -7.61 -30.09 29.11
N ASP A 644 -7.42 -31.20 28.38
CA ASP A 644 -7.17 -32.52 28.98
C ASP A 644 -5.69 -32.95 29.04
N ALA A 645 -4.74 -32.39 28.27
CA ALA A 645 -3.30 -32.62 28.49
C ALA A 645 -2.33 -31.65 27.75
N LYS A 646 -1.46 -31.00 28.55
CA LYS A 646 -0.05 -30.62 28.26
C LYS A 646 0.28 -29.69 27.08
N VAL A 647 0.26 -28.38 27.38
CA VAL A 647 1.01 -27.33 26.67
C VAL A 647 2.47 -27.70 26.33
N PRO A 648 3.25 -28.44 27.16
CA PRO A 648 4.60 -28.89 26.79
C PRO A 648 4.66 -29.93 25.66
N ASP A 649 3.62 -30.77 25.49
CA ASP A 649 3.57 -31.75 24.39
C ASP A 649 3.18 -31.04 23.07
N MET A 650 2.52 -29.89 23.13
CA MET A 650 2.25 -29.01 21.98
C MET A 650 3.54 -28.40 21.41
N TYR A 651 4.46 -27.96 22.28
CA TYR A 651 5.80 -27.50 21.88
C TYR A 651 6.68 -28.65 21.36
N ALA A 652 6.57 -29.86 21.93
CA ALA A 652 7.25 -31.05 21.41
C ALA A 652 6.71 -31.48 20.03
N TYR A 653 5.39 -31.40 19.83
CA TYR A 653 4.73 -31.71 18.55
C TYR A 653 5.02 -30.65 17.48
N TRP A 654 5.13 -29.37 17.84
CA TRP A 654 5.65 -28.33 16.95
C TRP A 654 7.13 -28.57 16.58
N GLY A 655 7.93 -29.11 17.50
CA GLY A 655 9.28 -29.59 17.22
C GLY A 655 9.32 -30.80 16.27
N GLU A 656 8.37 -31.74 16.40
CA GLU A 656 8.23 -32.90 15.50
C GLU A 656 7.65 -32.51 14.13
N MET A 657 6.73 -31.53 14.06
CA MET A 657 6.24 -30.94 12.81
C MET A 657 7.34 -30.14 12.10
N ARG A 658 8.20 -29.44 12.85
CA ARG A 658 9.42 -28.82 12.31
C ARG A 658 10.34 -29.87 11.68
N GLU A 659 10.61 -30.98 12.36
CA GLU A 659 11.42 -32.08 11.81
C GLU A 659 10.75 -32.75 10.60
N LEU A 660 9.42 -32.95 10.61
CA LEU A 660 8.67 -33.52 9.48
C LEU A 660 8.66 -32.58 8.26
N VAL A 661 8.51 -31.27 8.48
CA VAL A 661 8.60 -30.25 7.44
C VAL A 661 10.05 -30.16 6.93
N LEU A 662 11.06 -30.24 7.80
CA LEU A 662 12.47 -30.32 7.40
C LEU A 662 12.79 -31.60 6.61
N ASP A 663 12.22 -32.76 6.97
CA ASP A 663 12.36 -34.03 6.25
C ASP A 663 11.68 -34.02 4.87
N ILE A 664 10.51 -33.38 4.77
CA ILE A 664 9.79 -33.18 3.49
C ILE A 664 10.54 -32.18 2.59
N LEU A 665 11.24 -31.22 3.18
CA LEU A 665 12.01 -30.20 2.48
C LEU A 665 13.45 -30.64 2.15
N GLU A 666 14.03 -31.59 2.89
CA GLU A 666 15.29 -32.28 2.54
C GLU A 666 15.18 -33.05 1.21
N GLU A 667 13.97 -33.44 0.79
CA GLU A 667 13.70 -34.03 -0.53
C GLU A 667 13.66 -33.00 -1.69
N TYR A 668 13.69 -31.69 -1.43
CA TYR A 668 13.57 -30.64 -2.46
C TYR A 668 14.62 -29.50 -2.33
N ASP A 669 15.81 -29.79 -2.88
CA ASP A 669 16.91 -28.93 -3.41
C ASP A 669 17.42 -27.66 -2.67
N ALA A 670 18.73 -27.44 -2.81
CA ALA A 670 19.65 -26.76 -1.90
C ALA A 670 19.56 -25.23 -1.76
N HIS A 671 18.66 -24.53 -2.47
CA HIS A 671 18.58 -23.07 -2.43
C HIS A 671 17.77 -22.52 -1.25
N PHE A 672 17.03 -23.37 -0.54
CA PHE A 672 16.18 -22.99 0.59
C PHE A 672 16.93 -22.92 1.93
N TYR A 673 18.08 -23.60 2.07
CA TYR A 673 18.84 -23.67 3.33
C TYR A 673 19.47 -22.33 3.75
N ALA A 674 19.86 -21.47 2.80
CA ALA A 674 20.35 -20.13 3.12
C ALA A 674 19.25 -19.20 3.67
N TYR A 675 17.98 -19.49 3.34
CA TYR A 675 16.81 -18.76 3.82
C TYR A 675 16.33 -19.30 5.19
N LEU A 676 16.55 -20.58 5.47
CA LEU A 676 16.22 -21.22 6.74
C LEU A 676 17.21 -20.90 7.87
N ASP A 677 18.48 -20.65 7.59
CA ASP A 677 19.42 -20.17 8.61
C ASP A 677 18.96 -18.81 9.18
N ILE A 678 18.40 -17.95 8.33
CA ILE A 678 17.77 -16.67 8.73
C ILE A 678 16.50 -16.92 9.58
N LEU A 679 15.68 -17.91 9.20
CA LEU A 679 14.45 -18.25 9.95
C LEU A 679 14.71 -18.95 11.29
N SER A 680 15.89 -19.56 11.46
CA SER A 680 16.31 -20.15 12.75
C SER A 680 16.59 -19.09 13.82
N GLU A 681 16.81 -17.83 13.43
CA GLU A 681 17.10 -16.70 14.30
C GLU A 681 15.85 -15.88 14.71
N TYR A 682 14.69 -16.07 14.04
CA TYR A 682 13.47 -15.28 14.29
C TYR A 682 12.18 -16.14 14.42
N PRO A 683 11.80 -16.57 15.64
CA PRO A 683 10.66 -17.46 15.85
C PRO A 683 9.39 -16.68 16.23
N TYR A 684 8.72 -16.00 15.29
CA TYR A 684 7.35 -15.48 15.53
C TYR A 684 6.43 -15.59 14.30
N ALA A 685 5.14 -15.67 14.60
CA ALA A 685 4.02 -16.12 13.77
C ALA A 685 3.78 -15.41 12.42
N LEU A 686 4.46 -14.30 12.11
CA LEU A 686 4.32 -13.63 10.82
C LEU A 686 4.93 -14.41 9.64
N VAL A 687 5.96 -15.24 9.90
CA VAL A 687 6.57 -16.06 8.85
C VAL A 687 5.63 -17.18 8.40
N ALA A 688 4.74 -17.66 9.28
CA ALA A 688 3.79 -18.71 8.94
C ALA A 688 2.77 -18.23 7.89
N ASP A 689 2.25 -17.00 8.01
CA ASP A 689 1.32 -16.42 7.05
C ASP A 689 2.00 -16.10 5.70
N TYR A 690 3.25 -15.63 5.71
CA TYR A 690 4.02 -15.37 4.49
C TYR A 690 4.43 -16.67 3.76
N LEU A 691 4.80 -17.72 4.52
CA LEU A 691 5.04 -19.05 3.98
C LEU A 691 3.74 -19.68 3.44
N PHE A 692 2.60 -19.45 4.09
CA PHE A 692 1.29 -19.92 3.63
C PHE A 692 0.95 -19.33 2.25
N TYR A 693 1.18 -18.03 2.07
CA TYR A 693 0.94 -17.33 0.80
C TYR A 693 1.83 -17.88 -0.34
N ARG A 694 3.13 -18.06 -0.09
CA ARG A 694 4.07 -18.59 -1.10
C ARG A 694 3.83 -20.07 -1.44
N VAL A 695 3.51 -20.89 -0.44
CA VAL A 695 3.21 -22.33 -0.65
C VAL A 695 1.87 -22.50 -1.38
N TYR A 696 0.89 -21.64 -1.12
CA TYR A 696 -0.38 -21.62 -1.85
C TYR A 696 -0.19 -21.31 -3.34
N TYR A 697 0.58 -20.27 -3.68
CA TYR A 697 0.87 -19.94 -5.08
C TYR A 697 1.74 -20.99 -5.78
N LEU A 698 2.71 -21.57 -5.07
CA LEU A 698 3.51 -22.67 -5.63
C LEU A 698 2.65 -23.92 -5.88
N ALA A 699 1.72 -24.22 -4.99
CA ALA A 699 0.76 -25.30 -5.17
C ALA A 699 -0.24 -25.01 -6.31
N ASP A 700 -0.67 -23.76 -6.49
CA ASP A 700 -1.53 -23.33 -7.60
C ASP A 700 -0.79 -23.41 -8.95
N ASP A 701 0.47 -22.99 -9.01
CA ASP A 701 1.30 -23.10 -10.22
C ASP A 701 1.57 -24.56 -10.60
N ILE A 702 1.79 -25.46 -9.63
CA ILE A 702 1.91 -26.92 -9.88
C ILE A 702 0.56 -27.50 -10.34
N ARG A 703 -0.55 -27.09 -9.72
CA ARG A 703 -1.89 -27.59 -10.05
C ARG A 703 -2.35 -27.14 -11.44
N ASN A 704 -1.87 -25.97 -11.87
CA ASN A 704 -2.12 -25.39 -13.18
C ASN A 704 -1.02 -25.71 -14.21
N GLY A 705 0.00 -26.49 -13.84
CA GLY A 705 1.07 -26.97 -14.72
C GLY A 705 1.99 -25.86 -15.26
N ARG A 706 2.15 -24.77 -14.52
CA ARG A 706 3.02 -23.64 -14.86
C ARG A 706 4.47 -23.86 -14.40
N ILE A 707 4.65 -24.80 -13.47
CA ILE A 707 5.91 -25.43 -13.03
C ILE A 707 5.68 -26.94 -13.13
#